data_AF-B7FXN2-F1
#
_entry.id   AF-B7FXN2-F1
#
_cell.length_a   1.000
_cell.length_b   1.000
_cell.length_c   1.000
_cell.angle_alpha   90.00
_cell.angle_beta   90.00
_cell.angle_gamma   90.00
#
_symmetry.space_group_name_H-M   'P 1'
#
loop_
_entity.id
_entity.type
_entity.pdbx_description
1 polymer ?
#
loop_
_entity_poly.entity_id
_entity_poly.type
_entity_poly.pdbx_seq_one_letter_code
_entity_poly.pdbx_strand_id
1 'polypeptide(L)'
;MEVFGSVYLWTLASVVWLAVSVSLRYDPIRSDAYIQKERSSPHESTIHYLWERPLKRVRVRNTNRSTHCYLSHVISMLSLSKTLLSPTLLLLISATSVVSFQAHHAIRTIETRQRGTPARGVTSTALNDSSKPYDLAIVGAGVVGALAAVTAAQAPFHKRVILIDAPTASGTLQSPSGQDLSLGGPTGLFSKALRDTSKRIKVSTLRGMGLREDSVWNEIINSCVDLAASNSEDIERQLDMAGVTFLQGFAAFADSGGTDNLVVSQKDGSSSIVKAERVLLATGSQPFRPGGVPFDGKRVFDSDSINGLSYLPKSVAITGSGIIAVEFAKIFRNLGADVTLIIRDQVPRNALMKIGLDKDVAATLVADLIRSGIHIERGAQAADFEVPTSSDRAPIRIALEAKGGGPRAPGLRTELKCDAYLAAVGRKPNTGNLNLNAAGIQVDEYGGVLVDSQLCTTANAGNVYAAGDILGRPFLASTGVAQGKASITSMFGEMFKDSGKSVPQCEDGDTSCIVDGIASAGISFDPASLASNPFAFPTGVWSSPEAAYYGLSTQQAKDMGIDADEGMALYAECLRGRVFSPNGLLKIVFEKPAGRILGVHICGDDACELIHYGMELVKGRRTVLDLTDSLYSAVTFHEMYRIAAQAALDQAGARKRRAAAGLALAKRNRQVVQK
;
A
#
# COMPACT_ATOMS: atom_id res chain seq x y z
N MET A 1 -56.73 -25.79 -17.09
CA MET A 1 -56.24 -24.39 -17.13
C MET A 1 -56.11 -23.77 -15.74
N GLU A 2 -55.98 -24.57 -14.66
CA GLU A 2 -55.84 -24.08 -13.27
C GLU A 2 -54.48 -24.34 -12.62
N VAL A 3 -53.57 -25.07 -13.29
CA VAL A 3 -52.23 -25.38 -12.73
C VAL A 3 -51.19 -24.29 -13.01
N PHE A 4 -51.42 -23.41 -14.01
CA PHE A 4 -50.48 -22.33 -14.36
C PHE A 4 -50.64 -21.05 -13.52
N GLY A 5 -51.80 -20.82 -12.89
CA GLY A 5 -52.03 -19.64 -12.05
C GLY A 5 -51.32 -19.70 -10.69
N SER A 6 -51.21 -20.90 -10.11
CA SER A 6 -50.61 -21.10 -8.78
C SER A 6 -49.09 -20.86 -8.77
N VAL A 7 -48.38 -21.27 -9.83
CA VAL A 7 -46.92 -21.09 -9.95
C VAL A 7 -46.55 -19.61 -10.08
N TYR A 8 -47.36 -18.82 -10.79
CA TYR A 8 -47.12 -17.39 -10.99
C TYR A 8 -47.31 -16.58 -9.69
N LEU A 9 -48.34 -16.91 -8.91
CA LEU A 9 -48.61 -16.29 -7.61
C LEU A 9 -47.54 -16.65 -6.56
N TRP A 10 -47.05 -17.90 -6.56
CA TRP A 10 -45.94 -18.31 -5.69
C TRP A 10 -44.62 -17.62 -6.03
N THR A 11 -44.34 -17.41 -7.32
CA THR A 11 -43.11 -16.74 -7.76
C THR A 11 -43.13 -15.24 -7.39
N LEU A 12 -44.26 -14.56 -7.55
CA LEU A 12 -44.44 -13.17 -7.14
C LEU A 12 -44.38 -12.98 -5.61
N ALA A 13 -45.02 -13.88 -4.85
CA ALA A 13 -44.94 -13.86 -3.39
C ALA A 13 -43.51 -14.07 -2.88
N SER A 14 -42.75 -14.95 -3.54
CA SER A 14 -41.34 -15.23 -3.20
C SER A 14 -40.42 -14.03 -3.48
N VAL A 15 -40.65 -13.32 -4.59
CA VAL A 15 -39.87 -12.11 -4.94
C VAL A 15 -40.18 -10.95 -3.99
N VAL A 16 -41.44 -10.78 -3.59
CA VAL A 16 -41.84 -9.77 -2.60
C VAL A 16 -41.28 -10.12 -1.21
N TRP A 17 -41.33 -11.39 -0.81
CA TRP A 17 -40.76 -11.85 0.46
C TRP A 17 -39.24 -11.70 0.51
N LEU A 18 -38.54 -11.95 -0.61
CA LEU A 18 -37.09 -11.72 -0.72
C LEU A 18 -36.74 -10.24 -0.64
N ALA A 19 -37.51 -9.36 -1.29
CA ALA A 19 -37.30 -7.91 -1.25
C ALA A 19 -37.53 -7.31 0.16
N VAL A 20 -38.54 -7.80 0.88
CA VAL A 20 -38.82 -7.40 2.28
C VAL A 20 -37.76 -7.97 3.23
N SER A 21 -37.32 -9.21 3.01
CA SER A 21 -36.28 -9.86 3.84
C SER A 21 -34.90 -9.23 3.68
N VAL A 22 -34.57 -8.71 2.50
CA VAL A 22 -33.32 -7.97 2.24
C VAL A 22 -33.38 -6.57 2.86
N SER A 23 -34.56 -5.95 2.93
CA SER A 23 -34.73 -4.62 3.54
C SER A 23 -34.73 -4.63 5.08
N LEU A 24 -35.05 -5.76 5.71
CA LEU A 24 -35.10 -5.90 7.17
C LEU A 24 -33.81 -6.48 7.80
N ARG A 25 -32.80 -6.89 7.01
CA ARG A 25 -31.55 -7.50 7.52
C ARG A 25 -30.34 -6.57 7.62
N TYR A 26 -30.52 -5.26 7.49
CA TYR A 26 -29.45 -4.28 7.66
C TYR A 26 -29.89 -3.17 8.61
N ASP A 27 -29.81 -3.44 9.91
CA ASP A 27 -29.74 -2.41 10.93
C ASP A 27 -28.80 -2.87 12.05
N PRO A 28 -27.49 -2.60 11.97
CA PRO A 28 -26.62 -2.70 13.13
C PRO A 28 -26.49 -1.32 13.80
N ILE A 29 -26.55 -1.34 15.14
CA ILE A 29 -26.12 -0.31 16.12
C ILE A 29 -27.28 0.50 16.74
N ARG A 30 -27.79 0.09 17.92
CA ARG A 30 -27.31 0.46 19.28
C ARG A 30 -28.38 0.15 20.35
N SER A 31 -28.04 -0.66 21.35
CA SER A 31 -28.48 -0.42 22.75
C SER A 31 -27.72 -1.36 23.69
N ASP A 32 -26.81 -0.80 24.48
CA ASP A 32 -26.41 -1.39 25.75
C ASP A 32 -27.63 -1.44 26.67
N ALA A 33 -28.00 -2.63 27.11
CA ALA A 33 -28.85 -2.83 28.27
C ALA A 33 -28.50 -4.18 28.93
N TYR A 34 -27.74 -4.08 30.01
CA TYR A 34 -27.68 -5.02 31.14
C TYR A 34 -29.05 -5.65 31.42
N ILE A 35 -29.19 -6.99 31.42
CA ILE A 35 -30.07 -7.75 32.34
C ILE A 35 -29.48 -9.14 32.59
N GLN A 36 -29.55 -9.52 33.86
CA GLN A 36 -29.02 -10.69 34.54
C GLN A 36 -29.54 -12.05 34.03
N LYS A 37 -28.73 -13.06 34.34
CA LYS A 37 -28.95 -14.50 34.19
C LYS A 37 -29.89 -14.99 35.29
N GLU A 38 -31.11 -15.41 34.95
CA GLU A 38 -31.90 -16.33 35.78
C GLU A 38 -32.31 -17.58 35.01
N ARG A 39 -32.16 -18.72 35.71
CA ARG A 39 -32.45 -20.08 35.28
C ARG A 39 -33.95 -20.35 35.36
N SER A 40 -34.52 -21.07 34.38
CA SER A 40 -35.40 -22.24 34.60
C SER A 40 -35.90 -22.82 33.27
N SER A 41 -36.24 -24.10 33.31
CA SER A 41 -36.36 -25.06 32.19
C SER A 41 -37.84 -25.26 31.73
N PRO A 42 -38.18 -26.28 30.91
CA PRO A 42 -38.94 -26.11 29.66
C PRO A 42 -40.42 -26.52 29.76
N HIS A 43 -41.28 -26.06 28.84
CA HIS A 43 -42.35 -26.86 28.20
C HIS A 43 -43.16 -26.03 27.17
N GLU A 44 -43.88 -26.75 26.33
CA GLU A 44 -44.46 -26.42 25.03
C GLU A 44 -45.54 -25.31 24.98
N SER A 45 -45.66 -24.76 23.76
CA SER A 45 -46.90 -24.58 22.98
C SER A 45 -47.43 -23.15 22.71
N THR A 46 -47.57 -22.90 21.40
CA THR A 46 -48.57 -22.08 20.70
C THR A 46 -48.44 -20.55 20.72
N ILE A 47 -48.01 -19.97 19.59
CA ILE A 47 -48.07 -18.53 19.31
C ILE A 47 -49.32 -18.22 18.47
N HIS A 48 -50.24 -17.46 19.05
CA HIS A 48 -51.29 -16.73 18.32
C HIS A 48 -50.71 -15.40 17.80
N TYR A 49 -50.81 -15.13 16.49
CA TYR A 49 -50.51 -13.80 15.93
C TYR A 49 -51.81 -12.99 15.82
N LEU A 50 -51.93 -11.95 16.66
CA LEU A 50 -52.88 -10.84 16.48
C LEU A 50 -52.19 -9.74 15.69
N TRP A 51 -52.74 -9.39 14.54
CA TRP A 51 -52.26 -8.33 13.66
C TRP A 51 -53.27 -7.19 13.67
N GLU A 52 -52.90 -6.03 14.22
CA GLU A 52 -53.55 -4.74 13.93
C GLU A 52 -52.82 -3.58 14.64
N ARG A 53 -52.03 -2.77 13.91
CA ARG A 53 -51.82 -1.30 14.07
C ARG A 53 -51.02 -0.73 12.88
N PRO A 54 -51.30 0.49 12.39
CA PRO A 54 -50.72 1.04 11.16
C PRO A 54 -49.33 1.67 11.37
N LEU A 55 -48.43 1.47 10.40
CA LEU A 55 -47.06 2.01 10.34
C LEU A 55 -47.06 3.53 10.09
N LYS A 56 -46.37 4.28 10.96
CA LYS A 56 -45.98 5.69 10.72
C LYS A 56 -44.64 5.74 9.97
N ARG A 57 -44.59 6.60 8.94
CA ARG A 57 -43.46 7.09 8.12
C ARG A 57 -42.06 6.53 8.45
N VAL A 58 -41.53 5.69 7.55
CA VAL A 58 -40.11 5.34 7.45
C VAL A 58 -39.42 6.29 6.46
N ARG A 59 -38.31 6.90 6.88
CA ARG A 59 -37.45 7.79 6.07
C ARG A 59 -36.31 6.93 5.50
N VAL A 60 -36.29 6.71 4.18
CA VAL A 60 -35.30 5.86 3.50
C VAL A 60 -33.97 6.60 3.31
N ARG A 61 -32.85 5.97 3.70
CA ARG A 61 -31.48 6.43 3.45
C ARG A 61 -30.73 5.32 2.68
N ASN A 62 -30.11 5.70 1.56
CA ASN A 62 -29.11 4.99 0.75
C ASN A 62 -29.36 3.52 0.34
N THR A 63 -29.47 3.29 -0.97
CA THR A 63 -29.28 1.96 -1.59
C THR A 63 -28.30 2.04 -2.77
N ASN A 64 -27.46 1.01 -2.90
CA ASN A 64 -26.27 0.91 -3.75
C ASN A 64 -26.58 0.69 -5.25
N ARG A 65 -25.63 1.04 -6.12
CA ARG A 65 -25.67 1.03 -7.61
C ARG A 65 -25.97 -0.33 -8.29
N SER A 66 -25.97 -1.45 -7.57
CA SER A 66 -26.04 -2.81 -8.16
C SER A 66 -27.45 -3.31 -8.49
N THR A 67 -28.52 -2.65 -8.01
CA THR A 67 -29.91 -2.99 -8.34
C THR A 67 -30.36 -2.47 -9.70
N HIS A 68 -29.62 -1.54 -10.31
CA HIS A 68 -30.00 -0.89 -11.58
C HIS A 68 -29.85 -1.78 -12.82
N CYS A 69 -28.87 -2.71 -12.84
CA CYS A 69 -28.66 -3.57 -14.00
C CYS A 69 -29.70 -4.70 -14.11
N TYR A 70 -30.23 -5.20 -13.00
CA TYR A 70 -31.22 -6.29 -13.00
C TYR A 70 -32.61 -5.81 -13.47
N LEU A 71 -33.05 -4.62 -13.07
CA LEU A 71 -34.35 -4.09 -13.46
C LEU A 71 -34.43 -3.71 -14.96
N SER A 72 -33.33 -3.21 -15.53
CA SER A 72 -33.29 -2.80 -16.94
C SER A 72 -33.41 -3.98 -17.91
N HIS A 73 -32.89 -5.17 -17.53
CA HIS A 73 -33.01 -6.37 -18.37
C HIS A 73 -34.41 -6.99 -18.34
N VAL A 74 -35.09 -6.94 -17.19
CA VAL A 74 -36.47 -7.45 -17.05
C VAL A 74 -37.48 -6.60 -17.83
N ILE A 75 -37.29 -5.28 -17.85
CA ILE A 75 -38.17 -4.36 -18.59
C ILE A 75 -37.99 -4.54 -20.11
N SER A 76 -36.78 -4.81 -20.59
CA SER A 76 -36.51 -5.01 -22.01
C SER A 76 -37.05 -6.35 -22.55
N MET A 77 -37.20 -7.37 -21.68
CA MET A 77 -37.84 -8.63 -22.07
C MET A 77 -39.38 -8.54 -22.12
N LEU A 78 -39.99 -7.62 -21.37
CA LEU A 78 -41.44 -7.44 -21.33
C LEU A 78 -42.00 -6.57 -22.48
N SER A 79 -41.15 -5.96 -23.32
CA SER A 79 -41.60 -5.11 -24.43
C SER A 79 -41.89 -5.86 -25.74
N LEU A 80 -41.76 -7.19 -25.77
CA LEU A 80 -41.88 -8.00 -27.00
C LEU A 80 -43.14 -8.87 -27.10
N SER A 81 -44.10 -8.75 -26.18
CA SER A 81 -45.40 -9.44 -26.28
C SER A 81 -46.56 -8.46 -26.06
N LYS A 82 -46.82 -7.60 -27.04
CA LYS A 82 -48.05 -6.78 -27.07
C LYS A 82 -49.16 -7.54 -27.79
N THR A 83 -49.80 -8.47 -27.09
CA THR A 83 -51.18 -8.89 -27.38
C THR A 83 -51.74 -9.59 -26.14
N LEU A 84 -52.92 -9.14 -25.70
CA LEU A 84 -53.73 -9.62 -24.57
C LEU A 84 -53.22 -9.25 -23.17
N LEU A 85 -53.46 -8.01 -22.76
CA LEU A 85 -53.44 -7.60 -21.35
C LEU A 85 -54.75 -6.90 -20.99
N SER A 86 -55.39 -7.40 -19.93
CA SER A 86 -56.63 -6.88 -19.35
C SER A 86 -56.49 -5.42 -18.86
N PRO A 87 -57.55 -4.59 -18.90
CA PRO A 87 -57.54 -3.20 -18.42
C PRO A 87 -57.09 -3.03 -16.96
N THR A 88 -57.11 -4.09 -16.14
CA THR A 88 -56.61 -4.06 -14.76
C THR A 88 -55.07 -3.93 -14.68
N LEU A 89 -54.33 -4.40 -15.69
CA LEU A 89 -52.86 -4.31 -15.70
C LEU A 89 -52.35 -2.93 -16.17
N LEU A 90 -53.12 -2.23 -17.01
CA LEU A 90 -52.82 -0.86 -17.45
C LEU A 90 -52.87 0.16 -16.28
N LEU A 91 -53.74 -0.08 -15.29
CA LEU A 91 -53.85 0.75 -14.08
C LEU A 91 -52.67 0.56 -13.10
N LEU A 92 -52.04 -0.61 -13.10
CA LEU A 92 -50.82 -0.88 -12.32
C LEU A 92 -49.56 -0.28 -12.96
N ILE A 93 -49.53 -0.19 -14.30
CA ILE A 93 -48.43 0.43 -15.05
C ILE A 93 -48.46 1.96 -14.93
N SER A 94 -49.64 2.58 -14.83
CA SER A 94 -49.76 4.03 -14.60
C SER A 94 -49.37 4.44 -13.17
N ALA A 95 -49.65 3.60 -12.15
CA ALA A 95 -49.24 3.87 -10.77
C ALA A 95 -47.72 3.76 -10.57
N THR A 96 -47.04 2.83 -11.26
CA THR A 96 -45.58 2.64 -11.16
C THR A 96 -44.77 3.70 -11.90
N SER A 97 -45.33 4.31 -12.95
CA SER A 97 -44.69 5.41 -13.68
C SER A 97 -44.75 6.74 -12.93
N VAL A 98 -45.81 7.00 -12.14
CA VAL A 98 -45.89 8.19 -11.26
C VAL A 98 -44.90 8.11 -10.09
N VAL A 99 -44.71 6.93 -9.49
CA VAL A 99 -43.72 6.71 -8.42
C VAL A 99 -42.28 6.82 -8.96
N SER A 100 -42.03 6.36 -10.20
CA SER A 100 -40.73 6.50 -10.86
C SER A 100 -40.39 7.96 -11.20
N PHE A 101 -41.38 8.77 -11.59
CA PHE A 101 -41.18 10.19 -11.91
C PHE A 101 -40.88 11.03 -10.65
N GLN A 102 -41.54 10.75 -9.53
CA GLN A 102 -41.24 11.40 -8.25
C GLN A 102 -39.88 10.97 -7.66
N ALA A 103 -39.49 9.70 -7.85
CA ALA A 103 -38.16 9.22 -7.46
C ALA A 103 -37.03 9.87 -8.29
N HIS A 104 -37.22 10.04 -9.61
CA HIS A 104 -36.24 10.70 -10.48
C HIS A 104 -36.04 12.19 -10.12
N HIS A 105 -37.11 12.90 -9.75
CA HIS A 105 -37.02 14.30 -9.36
C HIS A 105 -36.36 14.47 -7.97
N ALA A 106 -36.61 13.56 -7.03
CA ALA A 106 -35.93 13.54 -5.73
C ALA A 106 -34.43 13.21 -5.86
N ILE A 107 -34.05 12.28 -6.74
CA ILE A 107 -32.66 11.90 -7.00
C ILE A 107 -31.86 13.03 -7.67
N ARG A 108 -32.44 13.75 -8.66
CA ARG A 108 -31.79 14.94 -9.25
C ARG A 108 -31.55 16.08 -8.25
N THR A 109 -32.40 16.19 -7.23
CA THR A 109 -32.25 17.19 -6.16
C THR A 109 -31.19 16.77 -5.13
N ILE A 110 -30.90 15.45 -5.03
CA ILE A 110 -29.81 14.91 -4.21
C ILE A 110 -28.48 14.95 -4.98
N GLU A 111 -28.46 14.67 -6.29
CA GLU A 111 -27.27 14.77 -7.15
C GLU A 111 -26.77 16.21 -7.30
N THR A 112 -27.68 17.19 -7.33
CA THR A 112 -27.30 18.62 -7.32
C THR A 112 -26.83 19.11 -5.94
N ARG A 113 -27.17 18.41 -4.85
CA ARG A 113 -26.59 18.65 -3.51
C ARG A 113 -25.27 17.91 -3.26
N GLN A 114 -24.98 16.85 -4.02
CA GLN A 114 -23.71 16.10 -3.96
C GLN A 114 -22.62 16.68 -4.89
N ARG A 115 -22.98 17.56 -5.82
CA ARG A 115 -22.00 18.43 -6.48
C ARG A 115 -21.64 19.59 -5.55
N GLY A 116 -20.66 19.32 -4.69
CA GLY A 116 -19.71 20.26 -4.14
C GLY A 116 -20.27 21.56 -3.58
N THR A 117 -20.52 21.59 -2.27
CA THR A 117 -19.84 22.67 -1.52
C THR A 117 -18.36 22.37 -1.72
N PRO A 118 -17.53 23.28 -2.25
CA PRO A 118 -16.09 23.02 -2.28
C PRO A 118 -15.70 22.66 -0.85
N ALA A 119 -15.08 21.49 -0.67
CA ALA A 119 -14.32 21.26 0.54
C ALA A 119 -13.42 22.50 0.66
N ARG A 120 -13.59 23.26 1.75
CA ARG A 120 -12.52 24.17 2.14
C ARG A 120 -11.36 23.22 2.39
N GLY A 121 -10.49 23.05 1.40
CA GLY A 121 -9.24 22.34 1.58
C GLY A 121 -8.56 22.93 2.82
N VAL A 122 -7.79 22.12 3.52
CA VAL A 122 -7.09 22.51 4.74
C VAL A 122 -6.30 23.78 4.43
N THR A 123 -6.93 24.91 4.69
CA THR A 123 -6.42 26.23 4.34
C THR A 123 -5.52 26.53 5.50
N SER A 124 -4.23 26.77 5.22
CA SER A 124 -3.23 27.21 6.19
C SER A 124 -3.94 28.03 7.27
N THR A 125 -4.19 27.41 8.41
CA THR A 125 -4.98 28.09 9.44
C THR A 125 -4.05 29.18 9.94
N ALA A 126 -4.51 30.43 9.88
CA ALA A 126 -3.79 31.51 10.54
C ALA A 126 -3.52 31.04 11.97
N LEU A 127 -2.26 31.08 12.40
CA LEU A 127 -1.87 30.71 13.75
C LEU A 127 -2.77 31.50 14.71
N ASN A 128 -3.82 30.87 15.22
CA ASN A 128 -4.72 31.54 16.14
C ASN A 128 -3.90 31.83 17.40
N ASP A 129 -3.93 33.10 17.80
CA ASP A 129 -3.31 33.65 19.00
C ASP A 129 -3.32 32.62 20.13
N SER A 130 -2.14 32.12 20.49
CA SER A 130 -1.99 31.23 21.62
C SER A 130 -0.60 31.38 22.21
N SER A 131 -0.54 32.18 23.28
CA SER A 131 0.56 32.19 24.25
C SER A 131 0.91 30.81 24.82
N LYS A 132 0.07 29.79 24.59
CA LYS A 132 0.28 28.41 25.05
C LYS A 132 1.01 27.57 23.99
N PRO A 133 2.05 26.81 24.38
CA PRO A 133 2.72 25.86 23.49
C PRO A 133 1.77 24.74 23.03
N TYR A 134 2.12 24.08 21.93
CA TYR A 134 1.51 22.82 21.51
C TYR A 134 2.07 21.67 22.37
N ASP A 135 1.27 20.64 22.60
CA ASP A 135 1.76 19.43 23.28
C ASP A 135 2.75 18.67 22.38
N LEU A 136 2.49 18.70 21.06
CA LEU A 136 3.30 18.03 20.05
C LEU A 136 3.34 18.83 18.75
N ALA A 137 4.56 19.10 18.26
CA ALA A 137 4.80 19.49 16.88
C ALA A 137 5.32 18.29 16.07
N ILE A 138 4.77 18.06 14.89
CA ILE A 138 5.20 17.02 13.97
C ILE A 138 5.72 17.69 12.69
N VAL A 139 6.94 17.37 12.29
CA VAL A 139 7.57 17.92 11.09
C VAL A 139 7.60 16.87 9.99
N GLY A 140 6.83 17.09 8.94
CA GLY A 140 6.62 16.19 7.79
C GLY A 140 5.24 15.56 7.81
N ALA A 141 4.44 15.78 6.75
CA ALA A 141 3.08 15.25 6.60
C ALA A 141 2.96 14.12 5.57
N GLY A 142 4.02 13.34 5.38
CA GLY A 142 3.89 12.01 4.79
C GLY A 142 3.03 11.08 5.67
N VAL A 143 2.79 9.86 5.20
CA VAL A 143 1.95 8.87 5.90
C VAL A 143 2.30 8.68 7.39
N VAL A 144 3.57 8.77 7.76
CA VAL A 144 4.04 8.63 9.15
C VAL A 144 3.55 9.78 10.02
N GLY A 145 3.85 11.02 9.62
CA GLY A 145 3.52 12.21 10.40
C GLY A 145 2.01 12.48 10.44
N ALA A 146 1.31 12.29 9.33
CA ALA A 146 -0.14 12.45 9.27
C ALA A 146 -0.86 11.46 10.23
N LEU A 147 -0.50 10.17 10.19
CA LEU A 147 -1.11 9.19 11.09
C LEU A 147 -0.67 9.38 12.55
N ALA A 148 0.57 9.80 12.81
CA ALA A 148 1.02 10.15 14.15
C ALA A 148 0.23 11.34 14.72
N ALA A 149 -0.06 12.35 13.89
CA ALA A 149 -0.85 13.52 14.27
C ALA A 149 -2.27 13.12 14.69
N VAL A 150 -2.95 12.35 13.84
CA VAL A 150 -4.29 11.82 14.13
C VAL A 150 -4.28 10.98 15.40
N THR A 151 -3.28 10.10 15.55
CA THR A 151 -3.14 9.23 16.73
C THR A 151 -2.99 10.03 18.02
N ALA A 152 -2.13 11.06 18.02
CA ALA A 152 -1.88 11.88 19.21
C ALA A 152 -3.06 12.81 19.57
N ALA A 153 -3.79 13.31 18.57
CA ALA A 153 -4.92 14.21 18.79
C ALA A 153 -6.20 13.48 19.24
N GLN A 154 -6.37 12.22 18.85
CA GLN A 154 -7.53 11.41 19.22
C GLN A 154 -7.37 10.70 20.57
N ALA A 155 -8.44 10.04 21.01
CA ALA A 155 -8.39 9.14 22.16
C ALA A 155 -7.37 8.02 21.91
N PRO A 156 -6.59 7.63 22.93
CA PRO A 156 -6.73 8.03 24.32
C PRO A 156 -5.97 9.32 24.69
N PHE A 157 -5.12 9.87 23.81
CA PHE A 157 -4.11 10.88 24.17
C PHE A 157 -4.62 12.33 24.24
N HIS A 158 -5.56 12.72 23.36
CA HIS A 158 -6.19 14.05 23.34
C HIS A 158 -5.22 15.25 23.36
N LYS A 159 -4.12 15.16 22.62
CA LYS A 159 -3.08 16.21 22.59
C LYS A 159 -3.40 17.31 21.60
N ARG A 160 -2.94 18.52 21.91
CA ARG A 160 -2.95 19.66 21.00
C ARG A 160 -1.76 19.53 20.04
N VAL A 161 -2.06 19.11 18.81
CA VAL A 161 -1.04 18.80 17.80
C VAL A 161 -0.99 19.87 16.72
N ILE A 162 0.22 20.24 16.32
CA ILE A 162 0.49 20.95 15.07
C ILE A 162 1.30 20.06 14.13
N LEU A 163 0.83 19.91 12.89
CA LEU A 163 1.50 19.20 11.81
C LEU A 163 2.04 20.24 10.83
N ILE A 164 3.36 20.22 10.61
CA ILE A 164 4.07 21.19 9.78
C ILE A 164 4.63 20.45 8.57
N ASP A 165 4.32 20.92 7.36
CA ASP A 165 4.80 20.26 6.14
C ASP A 165 5.23 21.24 5.06
N ALA A 166 6.31 20.87 4.37
CA ALA A 166 6.92 21.69 3.32
C ALA A 166 6.36 21.27 1.94
N PRO A 167 5.48 22.07 1.33
CA PRO A 167 4.69 21.66 0.15
C PRO A 167 5.47 21.56 -1.17
N THR A 168 6.78 21.82 -1.11
CA THR A 168 7.69 21.78 -2.27
C THR A 168 8.76 20.70 -2.15
N ALA A 169 8.90 20.05 -0.99
CA ALA A 169 9.80 18.91 -0.85
C ALA A 169 9.21 17.63 -1.50
N SER A 170 7.89 17.53 -1.58
CA SER A 170 7.12 16.47 -2.25
C SER A 170 6.56 16.86 -3.63
N GLY A 171 6.57 18.18 -3.94
CA GLY A 171 5.64 18.89 -4.82
C GLY A 171 5.75 18.68 -6.34
N THR A 172 5.96 17.45 -6.80
CA THR A 172 5.75 17.08 -8.21
C THR A 172 4.37 16.49 -8.46
N LEU A 173 3.75 15.90 -7.44
CA LEU A 173 2.41 15.34 -7.54
C LEU A 173 1.37 16.39 -7.10
N GLN A 174 0.90 17.16 -8.06
CA GLN A 174 -0.09 18.21 -7.82
C GLN A 174 -1.34 17.98 -8.67
N SER A 175 -2.48 18.43 -8.17
CA SER A 175 -3.68 18.52 -8.99
C SER A 175 -3.51 19.60 -10.07
N PRO A 176 -4.37 19.60 -11.11
CA PRO A 176 -4.42 20.71 -12.06
C PRO A 176 -4.72 22.08 -11.42
N SER A 177 -5.32 22.09 -10.22
CA SER A 177 -5.57 23.30 -9.43
C SER A 177 -4.41 23.70 -8.51
N GLY A 178 -3.29 22.96 -8.53
CA GLY A 178 -2.09 23.23 -7.72
C GLY A 178 -2.17 22.73 -6.28
N GLN A 179 -3.16 21.89 -5.94
CA GLN A 179 -3.24 21.24 -4.64
C GLN A 179 -2.12 20.20 -4.52
N ASP A 180 -1.48 20.12 -3.36
CA ASP A 180 -0.50 19.09 -3.04
C ASP A 180 -1.20 17.76 -2.76
N LEU A 181 -1.03 16.78 -3.65
CA LEU A 181 -1.65 15.46 -3.54
C LEU A 181 -0.76 14.45 -2.80
N SER A 182 0.41 14.89 -2.32
CA SER A 182 1.32 14.04 -1.56
C SER A 182 0.96 13.94 -0.07
N LEU A 183 0.05 14.79 0.42
CA LEU A 183 -0.35 14.83 1.82
C LEU A 183 -0.83 13.45 2.32
N GLY A 184 -0.20 12.98 3.39
CA GLY A 184 -0.42 11.66 3.98
C GLY A 184 -0.09 10.48 3.06
N GLY A 185 0.44 10.74 1.86
CA GLY A 185 0.86 9.73 0.91
C GLY A 185 2.12 9.00 1.39
N PRO A 186 2.26 7.69 1.13
CA PRO A 186 3.53 7.00 1.29
C PRO A 186 4.51 7.40 0.19
N THR A 187 5.81 7.17 0.43
CA THR A 187 6.84 7.22 -0.63
C THR A 187 6.41 6.36 -1.82
N GLY A 188 6.34 6.98 -3.00
CA GLY A 188 5.89 6.32 -4.24
C GLY A 188 4.38 6.05 -4.33
N LEU A 189 3.52 6.89 -3.73
CA LEU A 189 2.07 6.87 -3.97
C LEU A 189 1.74 6.87 -5.47
N PHE A 190 2.35 7.80 -6.21
CA PHE A 190 2.16 7.91 -7.66
C PHE A 190 2.58 6.64 -8.42
N SER A 191 3.73 6.05 -8.09
CA SER A 191 4.18 4.83 -8.79
C SER A 191 3.25 3.64 -8.53
N LYS A 192 2.59 3.58 -7.37
CA LYS A 192 1.59 2.56 -7.03
C LYS A 192 0.29 2.77 -7.81
N ALA A 193 -0.14 4.02 -7.97
CA ALA A 193 -1.25 4.37 -8.84
C ALA A 193 -0.93 4.02 -10.30
N LEU A 194 0.21 4.48 -10.80
CA LEU A 194 0.68 4.22 -12.17
C LEU A 194 0.80 2.72 -12.47
N ARG A 195 1.25 1.93 -11.49
CA ARG A 195 1.27 0.47 -11.58
C ARG A 195 -0.12 -0.11 -11.76
N ASP A 196 -1.08 0.24 -10.90
CA ASP A 196 -2.45 -0.27 -11.01
C ASP A 196 -3.08 0.12 -12.35
N THR A 197 -2.91 1.38 -12.77
CA THR A 197 -3.32 1.86 -14.09
C THR A 197 -2.67 1.07 -15.23
N SER A 198 -1.37 0.75 -15.14
CA SER A 198 -0.66 -0.05 -16.16
C SER A 198 -1.18 -1.48 -16.31
N LYS A 199 -1.81 -2.04 -15.27
CA LYS A 199 -2.44 -3.36 -15.35
C LYS A 199 -3.78 -3.29 -16.09
N ARG A 200 -4.56 -2.24 -15.82
CA ARG A 200 -5.93 -2.04 -16.34
C ARG A 200 -5.95 -1.52 -17.77
N ILE A 201 -5.14 -0.50 -18.07
CA ILE A 201 -5.10 0.16 -19.38
C ILE A 201 -4.18 -0.62 -20.33
N LYS A 202 -4.75 -1.14 -21.42
CA LYS A 202 -3.98 -1.79 -22.48
C LYS A 202 -3.59 -0.79 -23.56
N VAL A 203 -2.43 -0.17 -23.38
CA VAL A 203 -1.88 0.83 -24.33
C VAL A 203 -1.84 0.28 -25.77
N SER A 204 -1.46 -0.99 -25.96
CA SER A 204 -1.43 -1.61 -27.28
C SER A 204 -2.80 -1.63 -27.96
N THR A 205 -3.86 -1.89 -27.20
CA THR A 205 -5.25 -1.87 -27.71
C THR A 205 -5.66 -0.45 -28.09
N LEU A 206 -5.37 0.53 -27.24
CA LEU A 206 -5.69 1.94 -27.53
C LEU A 206 -4.94 2.46 -28.76
N ARG A 207 -3.67 2.08 -28.93
CA ARG A 207 -2.90 2.35 -30.14
C ARG A 207 -3.51 1.67 -31.37
N GLY A 208 -3.94 0.41 -31.25
CA GLY A 208 -4.63 -0.32 -32.32
C GLY A 208 -5.96 0.31 -32.73
N MET A 209 -6.63 1.02 -31.83
CA MET A 209 -7.84 1.81 -32.10
C MET A 209 -7.54 3.20 -32.68
N GLY A 210 -6.28 3.57 -32.85
CA GLY A 210 -5.87 4.85 -33.43
C GLY A 210 -5.96 6.05 -32.48
N LEU A 211 -6.01 5.83 -31.16
CA LEU A 211 -5.96 6.93 -30.20
C LEU A 211 -4.59 7.64 -30.25
N ARG A 212 -4.61 8.96 -30.08
CA ARG A 212 -3.39 9.78 -30.01
C ARG A 212 -2.66 9.49 -28.69
N GLU A 213 -1.33 9.47 -28.72
CA GLU A 213 -0.48 9.16 -27.55
C GLU A 213 -0.74 10.10 -26.35
N ASP A 214 -1.00 11.38 -26.61
CA ASP A 214 -1.33 12.36 -25.58
C ASP A 214 -2.67 12.03 -24.90
N SER A 215 -3.65 11.53 -25.65
CA SER A 215 -4.94 11.11 -25.10
C SER A 215 -4.79 9.85 -24.23
N VAL A 216 -3.95 8.90 -24.66
CA VAL A 216 -3.62 7.70 -23.86
C VAL A 216 -2.89 8.09 -22.57
N TRP A 217 -1.91 8.99 -22.66
CA TRP A 217 -1.17 9.47 -21.48
C TRP A 217 -2.08 10.24 -20.51
N ASN A 218 -2.94 11.12 -21.01
CA ASN A 218 -3.87 11.88 -20.19
C ASN A 218 -4.82 10.94 -19.41
N GLU A 219 -5.33 9.88 -20.03
CA GLU A 219 -6.15 8.89 -19.33
C GLU A 219 -5.39 8.19 -18.20
N ILE A 220 -4.12 7.80 -18.45
CA ILE A 220 -3.27 7.18 -17.44
C ILE A 220 -3.04 8.14 -16.26
N ILE A 221 -2.69 9.39 -16.54
CA ILE A 221 -2.38 10.38 -15.51
C ILE A 221 -3.62 10.79 -14.72
N ASN A 222 -4.76 10.98 -15.38
CA ASN A 222 -6.01 11.28 -14.68
C ASN A 222 -6.36 10.18 -13.67
N SER A 223 -6.22 8.91 -14.06
CA SER A 223 -6.41 7.78 -13.14
C SER A 223 -5.44 7.81 -11.94
N CYS A 224 -4.20 8.30 -12.13
CA CYS A 224 -3.23 8.41 -11.03
C CYS A 224 -3.54 9.58 -10.11
N VAL A 225 -3.90 10.73 -10.69
CA VAL A 225 -4.27 11.95 -9.99
C VAL A 225 -5.54 11.72 -9.17
N ASP A 226 -6.55 11.05 -9.72
CA ASP A 226 -7.79 10.73 -9.01
C ASP A 226 -7.54 9.89 -7.75
N LEU A 227 -6.64 8.90 -7.84
CA LEU A 227 -6.25 8.08 -6.69
C LEU A 227 -5.51 8.91 -5.63
N ALA A 228 -4.55 9.73 -6.07
CA ALA A 228 -3.78 10.59 -5.17
C ALA A 228 -4.65 11.65 -4.48
N ALA A 229 -5.57 12.27 -5.22
CA ALA A 229 -6.54 13.21 -4.70
C ALA A 229 -7.48 12.55 -3.69
N SER A 230 -8.00 11.36 -3.99
CA SER A 230 -8.83 10.62 -3.03
C SER A 230 -8.07 10.31 -1.74
N ASN A 231 -6.76 10.05 -1.80
CA ASN A 231 -5.94 9.84 -0.61
C ASN A 231 -5.75 11.15 0.18
N SER A 232 -5.31 12.22 -0.49
CA SER A 232 -5.03 13.49 0.19
C SER A 232 -6.29 14.08 0.82
N GLU A 233 -7.42 14.07 0.11
CA GLU A 233 -8.72 14.55 0.62
C GLU A 233 -9.20 13.76 1.85
N ASP A 234 -8.92 12.45 1.91
CA ASP A 234 -9.28 11.65 3.08
C ASP A 234 -8.40 11.97 4.28
N ILE A 235 -7.10 12.16 4.06
CA ILE A 235 -6.16 12.56 5.11
C ILE A 235 -6.48 13.97 5.65
N GLU A 236 -6.76 14.94 4.76
CA GLU A 236 -7.23 16.27 5.14
C GLU A 236 -8.44 16.16 6.07
N ARG A 237 -9.44 15.38 5.68
CA ARG A 237 -10.65 15.14 6.49
C ARG A 237 -10.33 14.52 7.85
N GLN A 238 -9.42 13.56 7.91
CA GLN A 238 -9.02 12.91 9.17
C GLN A 238 -8.31 13.89 10.11
N LEU A 239 -7.42 14.74 9.57
CA LEU A 239 -6.73 15.78 10.35
C LEU A 239 -7.71 16.81 10.91
N ASP A 240 -8.65 17.28 10.08
CA ASP A 240 -9.70 18.22 10.49
C ASP A 240 -10.60 17.62 11.58
N MET A 241 -11.05 16.37 11.40
CA MET A 241 -11.88 15.66 12.38
C MET A 241 -11.14 15.42 13.71
N ALA A 242 -9.82 15.27 13.67
CA ALA A 242 -8.99 15.12 14.85
C ALA A 242 -8.65 16.48 15.51
N GLY A 243 -8.94 17.60 14.87
CA GLY A 243 -8.60 18.94 15.37
C GLY A 243 -7.09 19.26 15.31
N VAL A 244 -6.36 18.61 14.40
CA VAL A 244 -4.93 18.87 14.18
C VAL A 244 -4.77 20.22 13.48
N THR A 245 -3.91 21.10 14.02
CA THR A 245 -3.53 22.32 13.29
C THR A 245 -2.55 21.96 12.19
N PHE A 246 -2.87 22.26 10.92
CA PHE A 246 -1.95 22.07 9.81
C PHE A 246 -1.32 23.40 9.40
N LEU A 247 0.01 23.45 9.38
CA LEU A 247 0.80 24.61 8.97
C LEU A 247 1.70 24.24 7.80
N GLN A 248 1.54 24.94 6.70
CA GLN A 248 2.34 24.71 5.51
C GLN A 248 3.61 25.59 5.55
N GLY A 249 4.80 24.98 5.58
CA GLY A 249 6.09 25.66 5.63
C GLY A 249 7.27 24.74 5.95
N PHE A 250 8.48 25.26 5.78
CA PHE A 250 9.72 24.59 6.16
C PHE A 250 10.03 24.83 7.64
N ALA A 251 10.03 23.77 8.44
CA ALA A 251 10.41 23.86 9.85
C ALA A 251 11.91 23.58 10.04
N ALA A 252 12.54 24.37 10.92
CA ALA A 252 13.89 24.13 11.42
C ALA A 252 13.97 24.49 12.90
N PHE A 253 14.86 23.85 13.66
CA PHE A 253 15.14 24.26 15.03
C PHE A 253 15.75 25.67 15.05
N ALA A 254 15.30 26.49 16.00
CA ALA A 254 15.82 27.84 16.19
C ALA A 254 17.28 27.81 16.71
N ASP A 255 18.09 28.80 16.33
CA ASP A 255 19.47 28.94 16.83
C ASP A 255 19.53 29.26 18.34
N SER A 256 18.44 29.82 18.87
CA SER A 256 18.27 30.17 20.27
C SER A 256 16.89 29.73 20.76
N GLY A 257 16.81 29.24 22.00
CA GLY A 257 15.54 28.76 22.58
C GLY A 257 15.34 27.25 22.48
N GLY A 258 16.41 26.45 22.52
CA GLY A 258 16.31 25.01 22.72
C GLY A 258 15.53 24.26 21.63
N THR A 259 15.04 23.08 21.99
CA THR A 259 14.33 22.14 21.11
C THR A 259 12.81 22.31 21.14
N ASP A 260 12.31 23.26 21.93
CA ASP A 260 10.90 23.63 22.07
C ASP A 260 10.45 24.67 21.05
N ASN A 261 11.38 25.33 20.33
CA ASN A 261 11.07 26.37 19.35
C ASN A 261 11.47 25.96 17.92
N LEU A 262 10.48 25.87 17.04
CA LEU A 262 10.66 25.63 15.61
C LEU A 262 10.39 26.92 14.82
N VAL A 263 11.32 27.32 13.98
CA VAL A 263 11.10 28.39 12.99
C VAL A 263 10.47 27.77 11.75
N VAL A 264 9.28 28.23 11.38
CA VAL A 264 8.56 27.78 10.19
C VAL A 264 8.57 28.88 9.14
N SER A 265 9.28 28.63 8.04
CA SER A 265 9.38 29.54 6.88
C SER A 265 8.33 29.19 5.83
N GLN A 266 7.47 30.15 5.48
CA GLN A 266 6.38 29.96 4.53
C GLN A 266 6.76 30.46 3.12
N LYS A 267 6.02 30.03 2.10
CA LYS A 267 6.32 30.35 0.69
C LYS A 267 6.21 31.85 0.36
N ASP A 268 5.41 32.58 1.13
CA ASP A 268 5.25 34.04 1.01
C ASP A 268 6.43 34.83 1.62
N GLY A 269 7.44 34.14 2.16
CA GLY A 269 8.60 34.73 2.82
C GLY A 269 8.37 35.09 4.29
N SER A 270 7.17 34.87 4.82
CA SER A 270 6.91 35.03 6.25
C SER A 270 7.53 33.89 7.06
N SER A 271 7.85 34.20 8.33
CA SER A 271 8.34 33.20 9.28
C SER A 271 7.55 33.30 10.58
N SER A 272 7.31 32.15 11.20
CA SER A 272 6.63 32.05 12.49
C SER A 272 7.41 31.13 13.42
N ILE A 273 7.31 31.40 14.72
CA ILE A 273 7.87 30.51 15.75
C ILE A 273 6.74 29.64 16.28
N VAL A 274 6.89 28.33 16.13
CA VAL A 274 6.01 27.33 16.73
C VAL A 274 6.66 26.80 17.98
N LYS A 275 5.97 26.95 19.12
CA LYS A 275 6.40 26.39 20.41
C LYS A 275 5.74 25.06 20.68
N ALA A 276 6.49 24.03 21.05
CA ALA A 276 5.95 22.72 21.40
C ALA A 276 6.73 22.03 22.52
N GLU A 277 6.02 21.32 23.40
CA GLU A 277 6.63 20.54 24.49
C GLU A 277 7.43 19.35 23.95
N ARG A 278 6.87 18.65 22.95
CA ARG A 278 7.50 17.52 22.25
C ARG A 278 7.57 17.79 20.75
N VAL A 279 8.58 17.23 20.09
CA VAL A 279 8.74 17.30 18.63
C VAL A 279 8.90 15.90 18.06
N LEU A 280 8.17 15.57 17.00
CA LEU A 280 8.38 14.37 16.19
C LEU A 280 8.89 14.75 14.80
N LEU A 281 10.09 14.30 14.47
CA LEU A 281 10.67 14.44 13.14
C LEU A 281 10.22 13.26 12.26
N ALA A 282 9.48 13.55 11.19
CA ALA A 282 8.94 12.58 10.23
C ALA A 282 9.12 13.07 8.77
N THR A 283 10.24 13.73 8.48
CA THR A 283 10.53 14.39 7.18
C THR A 283 10.82 13.45 6.02
N GLY A 284 10.84 12.14 6.27
CA GLY A 284 10.96 11.14 5.23
C GLY A 284 12.36 11.02 4.64
N SER A 285 12.42 10.64 3.36
CA SER A 285 13.64 10.50 2.57
C SER A 285 13.51 11.17 1.19
N GLN A 286 14.64 11.35 0.51
CA GLN A 286 14.74 11.84 -0.87
C GLN A 286 15.60 10.90 -1.73
N PRO A 287 15.48 10.94 -3.07
CA PRO A 287 16.29 10.11 -3.96
C PRO A 287 17.78 10.47 -3.86
N PHE A 288 18.64 9.45 -3.94
CA PHE A 288 20.06 9.68 -4.13
C PHE A 288 20.33 10.02 -5.61
N ARG A 289 20.94 11.18 -5.86
CA ARG A 289 21.33 11.66 -7.19
C ARG A 289 22.83 11.44 -7.42
N PRO A 290 23.25 10.48 -8.26
CA PRO A 290 24.66 10.32 -8.62
C PRO A 290 25.20 11.54 -9.35
N GLY A 291 26.47 11.86 -9.13
CA GLY A 291 27.18 12.88 -9.92
C GLY A 291 27.23 12.51 -11.40
N GLY A 292 27.27 13.52 -12.28
CA GLY A 292 27.34 13.35 -13.74
C GLY A 292 26.00 13.11 -14.45
N VAL A 293 24.92 12.80 -13.71
CA VAL A 293 23.58 12.64 -14.30
C VAL A 293 22.87 14.01 -14.40
N PRO A 294 22.48 14.47 -15.61
CA PRO A 294 21.87 15.79 -15.80
C PRO A 294 20.35 15.73 -15.55
N PHE A 295 19.93 15.66 -14.28
CA PHE A 295 18.52 15.67 -13.91
C PHE A 295 17.82 16.95 -14.39
N ASP A 296 16.85 16.82 -15.29
CA ASP A 296 16.12 17.94 -15.90
C ASP A 296 14.63 17.98 -15.52
N GLY A 297 14.11 16.91 -14.91
CA GLY A 297 12.69 16.76 -14.56
C GLY A 297 11.74 16.68 -15.76
N LYS A 298 12.28 16.45 -16.97
CA LYS A 298 11.52 16.37 -18.23
C LYS A 298 11.77 15.08 -18.97
N ARG A 299 13.02 14.60 -19.00
CA ARG A 299 13.44 13.37 -19.67
C ARG A 299 14.43 12.56 -18.85
N VAL A 300 15.16 13.20 -17.93
CA VAL A 300 16.11 12.59 -16.99
C VAL A 300 15.59 12.79 -15.57
N PHE A 301 15.17 11.70 -14.95
CA PHE A 301 14.42 11.69 -13.71
C PHE A 301 15.14 10.91 -12.60
N ASP A 302 14.90 11.31 -11.37
CA ASP A 302 14.93 10.43 -10.19
C ASP A 302 13.51 9.92 -9.86
N SER A 303 13.38 9.09 -8.82
CA SER A 303 12.11 8.47 -8.44
C SER A 303 11.01 9.43 -7.99
N ASP A 304 11.34 10.68 -7.66
CA ASP A 304 10.35 11.66 -7.17
C ASP A 304 9.97 12.61 -8.31
N SER A 305 10.97 13.10 -9.07
CA SER A 305 10.77 13.92 -10.28
C SER A 305 10.01 13.23 -11.41
N ILE A 306 10.02 11.90 -11.47
CA ILE A 306 9.29 11.12 -12.50
C ILE A 306 7.77 11.33 -12.43
N ASN A 307 7.24 11.79 -11.31
CA ASN A 307 5.83 12.17 -11.19
C ASN A 307 5.45 13.31 -12.14
N GLY A 308 6.42 14.13 -12.58
CA GLY A 308 6.25 15.20 -13.56
C GLY A 308 6.33 14.73 -15.02
N LEU A 309 6.44 13.42 -15.29
CA LEU A 309 6.47 12.89 -16.64
C LEU A 309 5.20 13.31 -17.42
N SER A 310 5.38 13.94 -18.57
CA SER A 310 4.28 14.58 -19.33
C SER A 310 3.93 13.86 -20.63
N TYR A 311 4.55 12.71 -20.90
CA TYR A 311 4.33 11.91 -22.10
C TYR A 311 4.53 10.43 -21.81
N LEU A 312 3.99 9.58 -22.70
CA LEU A 312 4.21 8.14 -22.67
C LEU A 312 5.53 7.80 -23.41
N PRO A 313 6.61 7.40 -22.72
CA PRO A 313 7.88 7.08 -23.37
C PRO A 313 7.77 5.79 -24.19
N LYS A 314 8.43 5.74 -25.36
CA LYS A 314 8.56 4.50 -26.14
C LYS A 314 9.73 3.66 -25.65
N SER A 315 10.75 4.30 -25.07
CA SER A 315 11.90 3.61 -24.48
C SER A 315 12.36 4.27 -23.17
N VAL A 316 12.68 3.45 -22.18
CA VAL A 316 13.11 3.89 -20.84
C VAL A 316 14.39 3.16 -20.43
N ALA A 317 15.42 3.93 -20.09
CA ALA A 317 16.63 3.43 -19.45
C ALA A 317 16.55 3.67 -17.93
N ILE A 318 16.83 2.66 -17.12
CA ILE A 318 16.75 2.76 -15.65
C ILE A 318 18.06 2.28 -15.04
N THR A 319 18.75 3.14 -14.31
CA THR A 319 19.93 2.74 -13.54
C THR A 319 19.51 2.26 -12.16
N GLY A 320 19.83 1.00 -11.84
CA GLY A 320 19.50 0.37 -10.57
C GLY A 320 18.84 -1.00 -10.72
N SER A 321 18.85 -1.78 -9.64
CA SER A 321 18.23 -3.12 -9.58
C SER A 321 17.55 -3.41 -8.23
N GLY A 322 17.30 -2.37 -7.43
CA GLY A 322 16.50 -2.47 -6.21
C GLY A 322 15.00 -2.42 -6.49
N ILE A 323 14.17 -2.39 -5.44
CA ILE A 323 12.70 -2.38 -5.52
C ILE A 323 12.19 -1.33 -6.50
N ILE A 324 12.57 -0.06 -6.31
CA ILE A 324 12.09 1.06 -7.14
C ILE A 324 12.39 0.81 -8.63
N ALA A 325 13.61 0.36 -8.95
CA ALA A 325 14.02 0.10 -10.33
C ALA A 325 13.21 -1.04 -10.95
N VAL A 326 13.00 -2.13 -10.20
CA VAL A 326 12.25 -3.31 -10.66
C VAL A 326 10.77 -2.98 -10.85
N GLU A 327 10.16 -2.22 -9.95
CA GLU A 327 8.78 -1.76 -10.08
C GLU A 327 8.60 -0.88 -11.32
N PHE A 328 9.39 0.20 -11.48
CA PHE A 328 9.28 1.08 -12.64
C PHE A 328 9.57 0.37 -13.95
N ALA A 329 10.54 -0.55 -13.98
CA ALA A 329 10.82 -1.34 -15.17
C ALA A 329 9.58 -2.11 -15.63
N LYS A 330 8.81 -2.65 -14.68
CA LYS A 330 7.60 -3.41 -14.96
C LYS A 330 6.42 -2.53 -15.32
N ILE A 331 6.26 -1.39 -14.65
CA ILE A 331 5.25 -0.38 -14.98
C ILE A 331 5.40 0.06 -16.43
N PHE A 332 6.59 0.55 -16.82
CA PHE A 332 6.81 1.04 -18.18
C PHE A 332 6.74 -0.07 -19.22
N ARG A 333 7.17 -1.29 -18.88
CA ARG A 333 7.01 -2.41 -19.81
C ARG A 333 5.54 -2.75 -20.05
N ASN A 334 4.69 -2.72 -19.01
CA ASN A 334 3.24 -2.92 -19.15
C ASN A 334 2.56 -1.80 -19.94
N LEU A 335 3.08 -0.57 -19.84
CA LEU A 335 2.66 0.56 -20.67
C LEU A 335 3.21 0.52 -22.11
N GLY A 336 3.93 -0.54 -22.48
CA GLY A 336 4.38 -0.80 -23.84
C GLY A 336 5.69 -0.11 -24.23
N ALA A 337 6.50 0.32 -23.27
CA ALA A 337 7.84 0.84 -23.52
C ALA A 337 8.88 -0.30 -23.64
N ASP A 338 9.94 -0.03 -24.40
CA ASP A 338 11.17 -0.83 -24.37
C ASP A 338 12.04 -0.40 -23.20
N VAL A 339 12.30 -1.32 -22.28
CA VAL A 339 12.95 -1.01 -21.01
C VAL A 339 14.32 -1.66 -20.95
N THR A 340 15.33 -0.87 -20.57
CA THR A 340 16.68 -1.35 -20.27
C THR A 340 17.08 -0.99 -18.84
N LEU A 341 17.34 -2.00 -18.01
CA LEU A 341 17.98 -1.83 -16.71
C LEU A 341 19.50 -1.78 -16.85
N ILE A 342 20.14 -0.75 -16.32
CA ILE A 342 21.60 -0.61 -16.25
C ILE A 342 22.03 -0.94 -14.82
N ILE A 343 22.83 -2.00 -14.66
CA ILE A 343 23.22 -2.50 -13.35
C ILE A 343 24.74 -2.69 -13.28
N ARG A 344 25.33 -2.28 -12.15
CA ARG A 344 26.76 -2.46 -11.88
C ARG A 344 27.13 -3.91 -11.56
N ASP A 345 26.17 -4.69 -11.05
CA ASP A 345 26.39 -6.09 -10.69
C ASP A 345 26.35 -7.01 -11.92
N GLN A 346 27.01 -8.16 -11.84
CA GLN A 346 26.88 -9.23 -12.84
C GLN A 346 25.65 -10.09 -12.57
N VAL A 347 25.18 -10.13 -11.32
CA VAL A 347 24.05 -10.94 -10.87
C VAL A 347 22.89 -10.01 -10.47
N PRO A 348 21.83 -9.89 -11.30
CA PRO A 348 20.77 -8.90 -11.09
C PRO A 348 20.00 -9.06 -9.78
N ARG A 349 19.88 -10.29 -9.25
CA ARG A 349 19.15 -10.58 -8.01
C ARG A 349 19.86 -10.12 -6.73
N ASN A 350 21.16 -9.80 -6.78
CA ASN A 350 21.94 -9.48 -5.58
C ASN A 350 21.40 -8.25 -4.84
N ALA A 351 20.95 -7.22 -5.56
CA ALA A 351 20.38 -6.03 -4.93
C ALA A 351 19.07 -6.31 -4.18
N LEU A 352 18.26 -7.25 -4.69
CA LEU A 352 17.03 -7.70 -4.04
C LEU A 352 17.32 -8.58 -2.82
N MET A 353 18.36 -9.42 -2.87
CA MET A 353 18.76 -10.23 -1.71
C MET A 353 19.34 -9.38 -0.58
N LYS A 354 20.07 -8.29 -0.90
CA LYS A 354 20.60 -7.35 0.09
C LYS A 354 19.54 -6.64 0.92
N ILE A 355 18.29 -6.61 0.44
CA ILE A 355 17.15 -6.04 1.14
C ILE A 355 16.24 -7.12 1.73
N GLY A 356 16.70 -8.37 1.85
CA GLY A 356 16.03 -9.44 2.58
C GLY A 356 15.26 -10.47 1.74
N LEU A 357 15.10 -10.29 0.42
CA LEU A 357 14.40 -11.29 -0.39
C LEU A 357 15.20 -12.60 -0.45
N ASP A 358 14.52 -13.73 -0.23
CA ASP A 358 15.09 -15.05 -0.47
C ASP A 358 15.59 -15.20 -1.93
N LYS A 359 16.68 -15.97 -2.09
CA LYS A 359 17.36 -16.18 -3.38
C LYS A 359 16.43 -16.69 -4.48
N ASP A 360 15.45 -17.54 -4.15
CA ASP A 360 14.56 -18.17 -5.11
C ASP A 360 13.48 -17.17 -5.54
N VAL A 361 12.92 -16.42 -4.59
CA VAL A 361 11.99 -15.29 -4.85
C VAL A 361 12.66 -14.24 -5.73
N ALA A 362 13.88 -13.81 -5.39
CA ALA A 362 14.62 -12.83 -6.16
C ALA A 362 14.96 -13.34 -7.58
N ALA A 363 15.30 -14.63 -7.71
CA ALA A 363 15.55 -15.26 -8.99
C ALA A 363 14.28 -15.35 -9.86
N THR A 364 13.14 -15.72 -9.27
CA THR A 364 11.85 -15.74 -9.96
C THR A 364 11.48 -14.36 -10.48
N LEU A 365 11.67 -13.31 -9.67
CA LEU A 365 11.38 -11.94 -10.09
C LEU A 365 12.28 -11.48 -11.26
N VAL A 366 13.58 -11.75 -11.19
CA VAL A 366 14.52 -11.42 -12.28
C VAL A 366 14.22 -12.20 -13.55
N ALA A 367 13.91 -13.51 -13.44
CA ALA A 367 13.51 -14.32 -14.58
C ALA A 367 12.26 -13.77 -15.25
N ASP A 368 11.30 -13.28 -14.46
CA ASP A 368 10.11 -12.62 -14.97
C ASP A 368 10.41 -11.30 -15.69
N LEU A 369 11.32 -10.46 -15.18
CA LEU A 369 11.78 -9.25 -15.87
C LEU A 369 12.25 -9.56 -17.29
N ILE A 370 13.16 -10.54 -17.41
CA ILE A 370 13.72 -10.98 -18.70
C ILE A 370 12.60 -11.54 -19.60
N ARG A 371 11.73 -12.39 -19.05
CA ARG A 371 10.62 -13.01 -19.79
C ARG A 371 9.63 -11.99 -20.36
N SER A 372 9.42 -10.86 -19.70
CA SER A 372 8.58 -9.76 -20.23
C SER A 372 9.29 -8.88 -21.26
N GLY A 373 10.54 -9.18 -21.62
CA GLY A 373 11.31 -8.42 -22.61
C GLY A 373 12.02 -7.20 -22.06
N ILE A 374 12.29 -7.15 -20.75
CA ILE A 374 13.14 -6.11 -20.16
C ILE A 374 14.60 -6.51 -20.36
N HIS A 375 15.39 -5.63 -20.97
CA HIS A 375 16.82 -5.84 -21.15
C HIS A 375 17.59 -5.49 -19.88
N ILE A 376 18.59 -6.29 -19.52
CA ILE A 376 19.43 -6.04 -18.34
C ILE A 376 20.89 -5.93 -18.79
N GLU A 377 21.39 -4.70 -18.81
CA GLU A 377 22.79 -4.35 -19.07
C GLU A 377 23.60 -4.49 -17.79
N ARG A 378 24.37 -5.58 -17.71
CA ARG A 378 25.13 -5.99 -16.53
C ARG A 378 26.56 -5.44 -16.56
N GLY A 379 27.14 -5.29 -15.37
CA GLY A 379 28.52 -4.78 -15.21
C GLY A 379 28.73 -3.39 -15.80
N ALA A 380 27.67 -2.59 -15.88
CA ALA A 380 27.63 -1.31 -16.57
C ALA A 380 27.32 -0.16 -15.61
N GLN A 381 27.80 1.03 -15.96
CA GLN A 381 27.35 2.29 -15.37
C GLN A 381 27.10 3.32 -16.47
N ALA A 382 26.08 4.17 -16.30
CA ALA A 382 25.87 5.34 -17.14
C ALA A 382 26.87 6.44 -16.74
N ALA A 383 27.56 7.03 -17.71
CA ALA A 383 28.60 8.04 -17.46
C ALA A 383 28.29 9.37 -18.14
N ASP A 384 28.24 9.38 -19.48
CA ASP A 384 27.99 10.61 -20.25
C ASP A 384 26.59 10.64 -20.84
N PHE A 385 25.94 11.80 -20.75
CA PHE A 385 24.58 12.02 -21.20
C PHE A 385 24.55 13.14 -22.24
N GLU A 386 24.11 12.82 -23.45
CA GLU A 386 23.69 13.80 -24.44
C GLU A 386 22.16 13.87 -24.42
N VAL A 387 21.61 14.96 -23.88
CA VAL A 387 20.17 15.22 -23.81
C VAL A 387 19.83 16.33 -24.80
N PRO A 388 19.33 16.02 -26.01
CA PRO A 388 19.02 17.04 -27.00
C PRO A 388 17.93 17.99 -26.49
N THR A 389 18.22 19.29 -26.47
CA THR A 389 17.28 20.35 -26.07
C THR A 389 16.53 20.98 -27.24
N SER A 390 17.05 20.81 -28.47
CA SER A 390 16.49 21.40 -29.69
C SER A 390 15.32 20.60 -30.28
N SER A 391 15.14 19.34 -29.85
CA SER A 391 14.03 18.50 -30.28
C SER A 391 13.70 17.43 -29.25
N ASP A 392 12.47 17.46 -28.73
CA ASP A 392 11.96 16.45 -27.79
C ASP A 392 11.78 15.06 -28.44
N ARG A 393 11.91 14.97 -29.77
CA ARG A 393 11.84 13.69 -30.51
C ARG A 393 13.19 12.99 -30.64
N ALA A 394 14.30 13.70 -30.49
CA ALA A 394 15.62 13.08 -30.58
C ALA A 394 15.89 12.26 -29.30
N PRO A 395 16.40 11.02 -29.40
CA PRO A 395 16.63 10.19 -28.21
C PRO A 395 17.78 10.77 -27.35
N ILE A 396 17.70 10.56 -26.05
CA ILE A 396 18.84 10.71 -25.14
C ILE A 396 19.89 9.68 -25.56
N ARG A 397 21.16 10.09 -25.64
CA ARG A 397 22.28 9.15 -25.81
C ARG A 397 23.05 9.07 -24.51
N ILE A 398 23.34 7.84 -24.08
CA ILE A 398 23.98 7.55 -22.81
C ILE A 398 25.20 6.68 -23.09
N ALA A 399 26.39 7.17 -22.79
CA ALA A 399 27.59 6.35 -22.80
C ALA A 399 27.57 5.39 -21.61
N LEU A 400 27.95 4.14 -21.88
CA LEU A 400 28.03 3.08 -20.88
C LEU A 400 29.50 2.70 -20.65
N GLU A 401 29.90 2.72 -19.39
CA GLU A 401 31.23 2.32 -18.92
C GLU A 401 31.18 1.01 -18.15
N ALA A 402 32.36 0.42 -17.94
CA ALA A 402 32.52 -0.69 -17.03
C ALA A 402 32.25 -0.25 -15.58
N LYS A 403 31.88 -1.20 -14.71
CA LYS A 403 31.81 -0.95 -13.27
C LYS A 403 33.15 -0.41 -12.76
N GLY A 404 33.13 0.79 -12.18
CA GLY A 404 34.35 1.44 -11.66
C GLY A 404 35.01 2.42 -12.64
N GLY A 405 34.43 2.60 -13.83
CA GLY A 405 34.91 3.53 -14.86
C GLY A 405 35.64 2.83 -16.01
N GLY A 406 35.79 3.56 -17.11
CA GLY A 406 36.59 3.12 -18.25
C GLY A 406 35.87 2.21 -19.24
N PRO A 407 36.59 1.74 -20.27
CA PRO A 407 36.00 1.08 -21.43
C PRO A 407 35.38 -0.27 -21.06
N ARG A 408 34.24 -0.59 -21.70
CA ARG A 408 33.59 -1.90 -21.58
C ARG A 408 34.34 -2.95 -22.39
N ALA A 409 34.19 -4.21 -21.98
CA ALA A 409 34.76 -5.35 -22.70
C ALA A 409 34.26 -5.39 -24.16
N PRO A 410 35.08 -5.87 -25.11
CA PRO A 410 34.69 -5.95 -26.52
C PRO A 410 33.37 -6.72 -26.72
N GLY A 411 32.54 -6.23 -27.64
CA GLY A 411 31.23 -6.83 -27.94
C GLY A 411 30.10 -6.46 -26.96
N LEU A 412 30.38 -5.73 -25.88
CA LEU A 412 29.36 -5.14 -25.02
C LEU A 412 28.88 -3.80 -25.57
N ARG A 413 27.63 -3.45 -25.26
CA ARG A 413 27.02 -2.17 -25.63
C ARG A 413 27.76 -1.00 -24.95
N THR A 414 28.28 -0.06 -25.73
CA THR A 414 28.98 1.14 -25.22
C THR A 414 28.12 2.40 -25.24
N GLU A 415 27.00 2.40 -25.97
CA GLU A 415 26.02 3.50 -26.01
C GLU A 415 24.60 2.93 -25.89
N LEU A 416 23.74 3.62 -25.16
CA LEU A 416 22.30 3.37 -25.08
C LEU A 416 21.52 4.59 -25.57
N LYS A 417 20.39 4.35 -26.24
CA LYS A 417 19.44 5.39 -26.63
C LYS A 417 18.11 5.16 -25.93
N CYS A 418 17.51 6.23 -25.41
CA CYS A 418 16.19 6.16 -24.79
C CYS A 418 15.42 7.48 -24.89
N ASP A 419 14.11 7.42 -24.69
CA ASP A 419 13.26 8.63 -24.64
C ASP A 419 13.31 9.27 -23.25
N ALA A 420 13.32 8.43 -22.22
CA ALA A 420 13.40 8.83 -20.82
C ALA A 420 14.44 8.00 -20.06
N TYR A 421 15.08 8.61 -19.07
CA TYR A 421 16.02 7.98 -18.16
C TYR A 421 15.57 8.13 -16.71
N LEU A 422 15.71 7.08 -15.91
CA LEU A 422 15.41 7.07 -14.48
C LEU A 422 16.62 6.59 -13.65
N ALA A 423 17.09 7.40 -12.71
CA ALA A 423 18.02 6.98 -11.68
C ALA A 423 17.25 6.43 -10.46
N ALA A 424 17.30 5.11 -10.26
CA ALA A 424 16.65 4.40 -9.15
C ALA A 424 17.70 3.68 -8.28
N VAL A 425 18.66 4.45 -7.76
CA VAL A 425 19.89 3.95 -7.13
C VAL A 425 19.89 4.00 -5.60
N GLY A 426 18.78 4.38 -4.99
CA GLY A 426 18.62 4.45 -3.53
C GLY A 426 18.01 5.77 -3.07
N ARG A 427 17.79 5.86 -1.77
CA ARG A 427 17.26 7.04 -1.08
C ARG A 427 18.17 7.39 0.10
N LYS A 428 18.09 8.64 0.56
CA LYS A 428 18.76 9.16 1.75
C LYS A 428 17.77 9.91 2.65
N PRO A 429 17.97 9.93 3.98
CA PRO A 429 17.13 10.68 4.91
C PRO A 429 17.05 12.19 4.59
N ASN A 430 15.92 12.82 4.96
CA ASN A 430 15.69 14.26 4.81
C ASN A 430 16.06 15.04 6.07
N THR A 431 17.36 15.24 6.31
CA THR A 431 17.88 15.91 7.52
C THR A 431 18.47 17.31 7.27
N GLY A 432 18.72 17.69 6.01
CA GLY A 432 19.56 18.86 5.68
C GLY A 432 19.02 20.23 6.09
N ASN A 433 17.70 20.42 6.16
CA ASN A 433 17.08 21.74 6.41
C ASN A 433 16.46 21.88 7.80
N LEU A 434 16.83 21.00 8.75
CA LEU A 434 16.22 20.95 10.08
C LEU A 434 16.99 21.72 11.16
N ASN A 435 18.21 22.19 10.88
CA ASN A 435 19.14 22.76 11.87
C ASN A 435 19.38 21.82 13.08
N LEU A 436 19.65 20.54 12.81
CA LEU A 436 19.81 19.50 13.83
C LEU A 436 20.94 19.80 14.85
N ASN A 437 21.98 20.51 14.41
CA ASN A 437 23.11 20.90 15.26
C ASN A 437 22.67 21.81 16.41
N ALA A 438 21.78 22.78 16.15
CA ALA A 438 21.25 23.66 17.19
C ALA A 438 20.43 22.88 18.25
N ALA A 439 19.80 21.77 17.85
CA ALA A 439 19.06 20.88 18.73
C ALA A 439 19.93 19.82 19.44
N GLY A 440 21.23 19.71 19.12
CA GLY A 440 22.11 18.64 19.63
C GLY A 440 21.79 17.25 19.06
N ILE A 441 21.12 17.17 17.91
CA ILE A 441 20.70 15.90 17.31
C ILE A 441 21.81 15.37 16.41
N GLN A 442 22.26 14.15 16.68
CA GLN A 442 23.28 13.44 15.92
C GLN A 442 22.66 12.60 14.80
N VAL A 443 23.45 12.40 13.76
CA VAL A 443 23.12 11.55 12.61
C VAL A 443 24.21 10.52 12.36
N ASP A 444 23.86 9.39 11.75
CA ASP A 444 24.81 8.39 11.29
C ASP A 444 25.61 8.83 10.05
N GLU A 445 26.54 7.99 9.59
CA GLU A 445 27.36 8.24 8.40
C GLU A 445 26.55 8.37 7.08
N TYR A 446 25.29 7.91 7.07
CA TYR A 446 24.37 8.01 5.94
C TYR A 446 23.35 9.15 6.08
N GLY A 447 23.44 9.93 7.16
CA GLY A 447 22.59 11.08 7.46
C GLY A 447 21.27 10.74 8.15
N GLY A 448 21.09 9.53 8.66
CA GLY A 448 19.92 9.10 9.44
C GLY A 448 19.98 9.57 10.88
N VAL A 449 18.86 10.04 11.42
CA VAL A 449 18.79 10.52 12.81
C VAL A 449 18.98 9.36 13.78
N LEU A 450 19.92 9.51 14.73
CA LEU A 450 20.15 8.52 15.78
C LEU A 450 19.06 8.61 16.84
N VAL A 451 18.53 7.46 17.22
CA VAL A 451 17.50 7.33 18.26
C VAL A 451 17.79 6.17 19.20
N ASP A 452 17.26 6.27 20.42
CA ASP A 452 17.28 5.18 21.41
C ASP A 452 16.12 4.18 21.20
N SER A 453 15.97 3.26 22.15
CA SER A 453 14.90 2.24 22.16
C SER A 453 13.49 2.81 22.39
N GLN A 454 13.34 4.10 22.63
CA GLN A 454 12.05 4.81 22.72
C GLN A 454 11.80 5.71 21.51
N LEU A 455 12.66 5.62 20.48
CA LEU A 455 12.69 6.51 19.32
C LEU A 455 12.99 7.97 19.71
N CYS A 456 13.55 8.21 20.89
CA CYS A 456 14.01 9.51 21.34
C CYS A 456 15.39 9.80 20.74
N THR A 457 15.58 11.01 20.22
CA THR A 457 16.83 11.43 19.59
C THR A 457 17.88 11.80 20.62
N THR A 458 19.11 12.07 20.18
CA THR A 458 20.20 12.58 21.05
C THR A 458 20.02 14.04 21.48
N ALA A 459 18.87 14.66 21.19
CA ALA A 459 18.59 16.04 21.58
C ALA A 459 18.81 16.28 23.09
N ASN A 460 19.50 17.37 23.44
CA ASN A 460 19.94 17.63 24.81
C ASN A 460 18.81 17.65 25.85
N ALA A 461 17.59 18.02 25.45
CA ALA A 461 16.44 18.13 26.34
C ALA A 461 15.56 16.86 26.40
N GLY A 462 15.87 15.81 25.63
CA GLY A 462 15.10 14.55 25.64
C GLY A 462 13.63 14.67 25.20
N ASN A 463 13.28 15.73 24.46
CA ASN A 463 11.91 16.03 24.04
C ASN A 463 11.68 15.84 22.52
N VAL A 464 12.72 15.51 21.76
CA VAL A 464 12.66 15.30 20.31
C VAL A 464 12.76 13.82 19.98
N TYR A 465 11.84 13.35 19.14
CA TYR A 465 11.75 11.98 18.64
C TYR A 465 11.82 11.97 17.12
N ALA A 466 12.10 10.82 16.53
CA ALA A 466 12.13 10.66 15.08
C ALA A 466 11.55 9.31 14.63
N ALA A 467 10.85 9.30 13.49
CA ALA A 467 10.21 8.11 12.96
C ALA A 467 10.16 8.07 11.43
N GLY A 468 10.19 6.85 10.88
CA GLY A 468 10.15 6.61 9.45
C GLY A 468 11.50 6.79 8.76
N ASP A 469 11.44 7.06 7.47
CA ASP A 469 12.60 7.14 6.57
C ASP A 469 13.71 8.11 7.02
N ILE A 470 13.42 9.05 7.92
CA ILE A 470 14.42 9.96 8.51
C ILE A 470 15.47 9.22 9.35
N LEU A 471 15.13 8.03 9.88
CA LEU A 471 16.02 7.17 10.66
C LEU A 471 16.99 6.38 9.77
N GLY A 472 16.77 6.35 8.45
CA GLY A 472 17.53 5.53 7.52
C GLY A 472 16.80 4.24 7.14
N ARG A 473 17.57 3.21 6.79
CA ARG A 473 17.02 1.97 6.23
C ARG A 473 16.30 1.13 7.29
N PRO A 474 15.24 0.41 6.91
CA PRO A 474 14.62 0.30 5.59
C PRO A 474 13.59 1.41 5.37
N PHE A 475 13.59 1.96 4.17
CA PHE A 475 12.66 3.02 3.75
C PHE A 475 11.28 2.45 3.40
N LEU A 476 10.53 2.02 4.42
CA LEU A 476 9.23 1.36 4.29
C LEU A 476 8.15 2.14 5.06
N ALA A 477 7.07 2.47 4.35
CA ALA A 477 5.94 3.19 4.91
C ALA A 477 5.32 2.47 6.13
N SER A 478 5.15 1.16 6.08
CA SER A 478 4.58 0.36 7.18
C SER A 478 5.45 0.40 8.44
N THR A 479 6.76 0.24 8.29
CA THR A 479 7.74 0.38 9.40
C THR A 479 7.68 1.79 9.99
N GLY A 480 7.66 2.82 9.14
CA GLY A 480 7.55 4.21 9.59
C GLY A 480 6.26 4.50 10.33
N VAL A 481 5.12 3.97 9.89
CA VAL A 481 3.84 4.13 10.60
C VAL A 481 3.86 3.45 11.97
N ALA A 482 4.48 2.26 12.07
CA ALA A 482 4.67 1.59 13.36
C ALA A 482 5.57 2.42 14.29
N GLN A 483 6.68 2.97 13.79
CA GLN A 483 7.57 3.89 14.51
C GLN A 483 6.86 5.17 14.96
N GLY A 484 6.03 5.78 14.11
CA GLY A 484 5.25 6.96 14.46
C GLY A 484 4.32 6.68 15.63
N LYS A 485 3.55 5.58 15.58
CA LYS A 485 2.65 5.16 16.67
C LYS A 485 3.39 4.85 17.97
N ALA A 486 4.54 4.16 17.87
CA ALA A 486 5.38 3.85 19.01
C ALA A 486 5.99 5.12 19.65
N SER A 487 6.33 6.12 18.84
CA SER A 487 6.82 7.42 19.32
C SER A 487 5.75 8.15 20.13
N ILE A 488 4.50 8.19 19.64
CA ILE A 488 3.37 8.80 20.39
C ILE A 488 3.14 8.06 21.71
N THR A 489 3.20 6.73 21.69
CA THR A 489 3.05 5.91 22.90
C THR A 489 4.21 6.15 23.88
N SER A 490 5.44 6.34 23.39
CA SER A 490 6.58 6.66 24.25
C SER A 490 6.48 8.05 24.87
N MET A 491 5.94 9.03 24.13
CA MET A 491 5.74 10.40 24.63
C MET A 491 4.64 10.49 25.69
N PHE A 492 3.53 9.76 25.51
CA PHE A 492 2.29 10.01 26.26
C PHE A 492 1.64 8.77 26.88
N GLY A 493 2.18 7.58 26.64
CA GLY A 493 1.60 6.30 27.06
C GLY A 493 1.72 5.98 28.54
N GLU A 494 2.66 6.61 29.26
CA GLU A 494 2.80 6.41 30.71
C GLU A 494 1.55 6.88 31.49
N MET A 495 0.75 7.78 30.92
CA MET A 495 -0.54 8.19 31.48
C MET A 495 -1.59 7.04 31.54
N PHE A 496 -1.35 5.90 30.88
CA PHE A 496 -2.28 4.76 30.79
C PHE A 496 -1.79 3.49 31.49
N LYS A 497 -0.58 3.47 32.07
CA LYS A 497 -0.05 2.31 32.82
C LYS A 497 -0.88 1.95 34.06
N ASP A 498 -1.66 2.89 34.60
CA ASP A 498 -2.58 2.67 35.73
C ASP A 498 -3.92 1.97 35.37
N SER A 499 -4.15 1.61 34.10
CA SER A 499 -5.41 1.01 33.65
C SER A 499 -5.46 -0.53 33.64
N GLY A 500 -4.51 -1.21 34.28
CA GLY A 500 -4.63 -2.63 34.65
C GLY A 500 -4.60 -3.66 33.52
N LYS A 501 -4.25 -3.28 32.28
CA LYS A 501 -3.98 -4.23 31.20
C LYS A 501 -2.48 -4.29 30.92
N SER A 502 -1.78 -5.13 31.66
CA SER A 502 -0.41 -5.53 31.32
C SER A 502 -0.42 -6.29 30.00
N VAL A 503 0.18 -5.70 28.96
CA VAL A 503 0.70 -6.47 27.82
C VAL A 503 1.75 -7.42 28.40
N PRO A 504 1.80 -8.71 28.02
CA PRO A 504 2.84 -9.61 28.53
C PRO A 504 4.20 -9.04 28.14
N GLN A 505 4.89 -8.48 29.13
CA GLN A 505 6.29 -8.11 29.03
C GLN A 505 7.10 -9.41 29.05
N CYS A 506 8.17 -9.45 28.25
CA CYS A 506 9.18 -10.46 28.45
C CYS A 506 9.75 -10.25 29.86
N GLU A 507 9.57 -11.22 30.75
CA GLU A 507 10.11 -11.12 32.10
C GLU A 507 11.64 -11.16 32.04
N ASP A 508 12.31 -10.29 32.81
CA ASP A 508 13.76 -10.27 32.92
C ASP A 508 14.25 -11.65 33.40
N GLY A 509 14.99 -12.35 32.54
CA GLY A 509 15.51 -13.70 32.81
C GLY A 509 14.88 -14.82 31.98
N ASP A 510 13.83 -14.54 31.18
CA ASP A 510 13.36 -15.51 30.19
C ASP A 510 14.31 -15.56 28.98
N THR A 511 15.22 -16.54 29.00
CA THR A 511 16.12 -16.80 27.88
C THR A 511 15.38 -17.10 26.58
N SER A 512 14.10 -17.53 26.59
CA SER A 512 13.33 -17.75 25.36
C SER A 512 12.97 -16.45 24.60
N CYS A 513 13.02 -15.31 25.28
CA CYS A 513 12.76 -13.99 24.70
C CYS A 513 14.02 -13.30 24.18
N ILE A 514 15.19 -13.63 24.75
CA ILE A 514 16.49 -13.05 24.37
C ILE A 514 17.26 -13.95 23.39
N VAL A 515 17.03 -15.27 23.40
CA VAL A 515 17.76 -16.23 22.56
C VAL A 515 17.32 -16.22 21.09
N ASP A 516 16.11 -15.76 20.79
CA ASP A 516 15.57 -15.76 19.44
C ASP A 516 15.45 -14.34 18.85
N GLY A 517 16.54 -13.71 18.40
CA GLY A 517 16.50 -12.45 17.61
C GLY A 517 15.58 -12.49 16.35
N ILE A 518 14.96 -13.64 16.09
CA ILE A 518 13.93 -13.99 15.12
C ILE A 518 12.51 -13.59 15.58
N ALA A 519 12.25 -13.69 16.90
CA ALA A 519 10.99 -13.34 17.56
C ALA A 519 11.01 -11.94 18.20
N SER A 520 12.15 -11.23 18.17
CA SER A 520 12.21 -9.78 18.44
C SER A 520 11.52 -8.95 17.36
N ALA A 521 10.77 -9.58 16.44
CA ALA A 521 9.77 -8.87 15.68
C ALA A 521 8.65 -8.45 16.62
N GLY A 522 8.83 -7.26 17.18
CA GLY A 522 8.15 -6.78 18.36
C GLY A 522 6.66 -7.00 18.30
N ILE A 523 6.10 -7.14 19.50
CA ILE A 523 4.77 -6.60 19.78
C ILE A 523 4.66 -5.29 18.99
N SER A 524 3.65 -5.14 18.12
CA SER A 524 3.77 -4.33 16.88
C SER A 524 4.04 -2.82 17.04
N PHE A 525 4.28 -2.35 18.26
CA PHE A 525 4.54 -0.97 18.64
C PHE A 525 5.64 -0.82 19.70
N ASP A 526 6.41 -1.87 20.01
CA ASP A 526 7.57 -1.75 20.90
C ASP A 526 8.69 -0.93 20.22
N PRO A 527 9.02 0.27 20.71
CA PRO A 527 10.01 1.11 20.05
C PRO A 527 11.44 0.51 20.09
N ALA A 528 11.74 -0.38 21.04
CA ALA A 528 13.05 -1.03 21.13
C ALA A 528 13.29 -1.97 19.93
N SER A 529 12.30 -2.80 19.61
CA SER A 529 12.29 -3.63 18.41
C SER A 529 12.38 -2.79 17.12
N LEU A 530 11.67 -1.68 17.07
CA LEU A 530 11.60 -0.79 15.90
C LEU A 530 12.90 -0.06 15.58
N ALA A 531 13.71 0.22 16.62
CA ALA A 531 15.03 0.83 16.48
C ALA A 531 16.13 -0.21 16.21
N SER A 532 16.00 -1.44 16.75
CA SER A 532 17.05 -2.46 16.69
C SER A 532 16.97 -3.41 15.48
N ASN A 533 15.76 -3.79 15.03
CA ASN A 533 15.56 -4.65 13.86
C ASN A 533 14.43 -4.13 12.97
N PRO A 534 14.70 -3.09 12.17
CA PRO A 534 13.66 -2.48 11.36
C PRO A 534 13.20 -3.34 10.16
N PHE A 535 13.83 -4.50 9.94
CA PHE A 535 13.39 -5.54 8.99
C PHE A 535 12.37 -6.54 9.59
N ALA A 536 11.92 -6.33 10.83
CA ALA A 536 10.87 -7.09 11.48
C ALA A 536 9.44 -6.85 10.93
N PHE A 537 9.32 -6.23 9.75
CA PHE A 537 8.06 -5.86 9.11
C PHE A 537 7.84 -6.62 7.79
N PRO A 538 6.57 -6.86 7.42
CA PRO A 538 6.27 -7.41 6.11
C PRO A 538 6.77 -6.43 5.07
N THR A 539 7.62 -6.94 4.19
CA THR A 539 8.18 -6.18 3.08
C THR A 539 7.51 -6.62 1.80
N GLY A 540 6.95 -5.65 1.08
CA GLY A 540 6.34 -5.86 -0.23
C GLY A 540 7.15 -5.21 -1.36
N VAL A 541 7.20 -5.90 -2.49
CA VAL A 541 7.75 -5.44 -3.77
C VAL A 541 6.62 -5.46 -4.78
N TRP A 542 6.14 -4.28 -5.14
CA TRP A 542 4.93 -4.09 -5.95
C TRP A 542 5.23 -4.19 -7.45
N SER A 543 6.01 -5.18 -7.85
CA SER A 543 6.19 -5.53 -9.26
C SER A 543 4.98 -6.33 -9.79
N SER A 544 5.08 -6.87 -11.00
CA SER A 544 4.11 -7.80 -11.58
C SER A 544 4.88 -8.95 -12.23
N PRO A 545 5.01 -10.12 -11.58
CA PRO A 545 4.37 -10.53 -10.33
C PRO A 545 4.90 -9.76 -9.11
N GLU A 546 4.12 -9.75 -8.03
CA GLU A 546 4.56 -9.19 -6.75
C GLU A 546 5.61 -10.09 -6.10
N ALA A 547 6.36 -9.54 -5.16
CA ALA A 547 7.14 -10.33 -4.22
C ALA A 547 6.98 -9.76 -2.82
N ALA A 548 7.02 -10.62 -1.81
CA ALA A 548 6.91 -10.19 -0.42
C ALA A 548 7.62 -11.18 0.50
N TYR A 549 8.07 -10.70 1.65
CA TYR A 549 8.65 -11.56 2.67
C TYR A 549 8.43 -11.03 4.07
N TYR A 550 8.55 -11.95 5.03
CA TYR A 550 8.54 -11.70 6.46
C TYR A 550 9.42 -12.73 7.17
N GLY A 551 10.23 -12.29 8.13
CA GLY A 551 11.15 -13.17 8.86
C GLY A 551 12.37 -13.60 8.05
N LEU A 552 13.01 -14.69 8.46
CA LEU A 552 14.31 -15.10 7.93
C LEU A 552 14.18 -15.88 6.61
N SER A 553 15.15 -15.68 5.71
CA SER A 553 15.45 -16.64 4.65
C SER A 553 16.22 -17.84 5.21
N THR A 554 16.24 -18.95 4.47
CA THR A 554 17.00 -20.14 4.86
C THR A 554 18.49 -19.85 5.02
N GLN A 555 19.04 -18.97 4.17
CA GLN A 555 20.45 -18.58 4.27
C GLN A 555 20.70 -17.78 5.54
N GLN A 556 19.87 -16.77 5.82
CA GLN A 556 20.01 -15.97 7.04
C GLN A 556 19.88 -16.83 8.31
N ALA A 557 18.93 -17.77 8.35
CA ALA A 557 18.79 -18.66 9.49
C ALA A 557 20.04 -19.53 9.71
N LYS A 558 20.63 -20.06 8.63
CA LYS A 558 21.88 -20.84 8.71
C LYS A 558 23.09 -19.99 9.09
N ASP A 559 23.18 -18.76 8.58
CA ASP A 559 24.23 -17.81 8.94
C ASP A 559 24.17 -17.45 10.43
N MET A 560 22.98 -17.49 11.03
CA MET A 560 22.73 -17.34 12.47
C MET A 560 22.96 -18.63 13.27
N GLY A 561 23.40 -19.73 12.64
CA GLY A 561 23.66 -21.02 13.30
C GLY A 561 22.41 -21.84 13.61
N ILE A 562 21.24 -21.48 13.07
CA ILE A 562 19.99 -22.22 13.26
C ILE A 562 19.95 -23.39 12.27
N ASP A 563 19.65 -24.60 12.76
CA ASP A 563 19.36 -25.75 11.89
C ASP A 563 18.01 -25.55 11.21
N ALA A 564 18.04 -24.84 10.08
CA ALA A 564 16.86 -24.45 9.33
C ALA A 564 16.78 -25.14 7.96
N ASP A 565 15.55 -25.39 7.54
CA ASP A 565 15.22 -25.95 6.23
C ASP A 565 13.96 -25.28 5.67
N GLU A 566 13.56 -25.67 4.46
CA GLU A 566 12.55 -24.97 3.69
C GLU A 566 11.52 -25.90 3.05
N GLY A 567 10.27 -25.43 3.03
CA GLY A 567 9.16 -26.00 2.26
C GLY A 567 8.73 -25.03 1.17
N MET A 568 8.43 -25.53 -0.03
CA MET A 568 8.10 -24.67 -1.17
C MET A 568 6.92 -25.21 -1.96
N ALA A 569 5.99 -24.32 -2.29
CA ALA A 569 4.87 -24.54 -3.19
C ALA A 569 4.99 -23.62 -4.40
N LEU A 570 4.74 -24.14 -5.60
CA LEU A 570 4.55 -23.32 -6.79
C LEU A 570 3.10 -22.87 -6.89
N TYR A 571 2.87 -21.68 -7.45
CA TYR A 571 1.50 -21.22 -7.76
C TYR A 571 0.79 -22.23 -8.67
N ALA A 572 1.51 -22.85 -9.60
CA ALA A 572 1.00 -23.92 -10.46
C ALA A 572 0.57 -25.20 -9.70
N GLU A 573 0.96 -25.40 -8.44
CA GLU A 573 0.52 -26.55 -7.64
C GLU A 573 -0.87 -26.32 -7.03
N CYS A 574 -1.26 -25.08 -6.74
CA CYS A 574 -2.59 -24.74 -6.20
C CYS A 574 -3.62 -24.50 -7.32
N LEU A 575 -4.89 -24.85 -7.06
CA LEU A 575 -5.95 -24.70 -8.06
C LEU A 575 -6.17 -23.24 -8.46
N ARG A 576 -6.15 -22.31 -7.48
CA ARG A 576 -6.26 -20.86 -7.74
C ARG A 576 -5.16 -20.39 -8.69
N GLY A 577 -3.92 -20.76 -8.45
CA GLY A 577 -2.80 -20.39 -9.33
C GLY A 577 -2.92 -20.99 -10.72
N ARG A 578 -3.34 -22.26 -10.86
CA ARG A 578 -3.60 -22.84 -12.19
C ARG A 578 -4.64 -22.07 -12.99
N VAL A 579 -5.71 -21.61 -12.34
CA VAL A 579 -6.80 -20.91 -13.02
C VAL A 579 -6.39 -19.47 -13.37
N PHE A 580 -5.81 -18.73 -12.43
CA PHE A 580 -5.61 -17.28 -12.56
C PHE A 580 -4.17 -16.90 -12.92
N SER A 581 -3.19 -17.29 -12.11
CA SER A 581 -1.78 -16.94 -12.32
C SER A 581 -0.86 -18.06 -11.84
N PRO A 582 -0.35 -18.92 -12.75
CA PRO A 582 0.39 -20.12 -12.36
C PRO A 582 1.88 -19.85 -12.12
N ASN A 583 2.36 -18.64 -12.42
CA ASN A 583 3.76 -18.27 -12.27
C ASN A 583 3.99 -17.74 -10.85
N GLY A 584 5.00 -18.28 -10.17
CA GLY A 584 5.34 -17.86 -8.83
C GLY A 584 5.59 -19.02 -7.88
N LEU A 585 5.98 -18.68 -6.66
CA LEU A 585 6.22 -19.60 -5.57
C LEU A 585 5.89 -18.96 -4.22
N LEU A 586 5.60 -19.83 -3.25
CA LEU A 586 5.56 -19.54 -1.83
C LEU A 586 6.57 -20.46 -1.14
N LYS A 587 7.37 -19.91 -0.24
CA LYS A 587 8.40 -20.60 0.51
C LYS A 587 8.24 -20.32 2.00
N ILE A 588 8.33 -21.38 2.80
CA ILE A 588 8.31 -21.35 4.26
C ILE A 588 9.68 -21.81 4.73
N VAL A 589 10.28 -21.06 5.64
CA VAL A 589 11.54 -21.38 6.31
C VAL A 589 11.21 -21.79 7.74
N PHE A 590 11.75 -22.91 8.21
CA PHE A 590 11.45 -23.46 9.53
C PHE A 590 12.70 -24.05 10.21
N GLU A 591 12.70 -24.07 11.54
CA GLU A 591 13.77 -24.69 12.34
C GLU A 591 13.49 -26.19 12.58
N LYS A 592 14.55 -26.98 12.70
CA LYS A 592 14.48 -28.39 13.09
C LYS A 592 14.85 -28.59 14.56
N PRO A 593 14.34 -29.65 15.21
CA PRO A 593 13.30 -30.57 14.72
C PRO A 593 11.88 -30.04 14.96
N ALA A 594 11.71 -28.95 15.72
CA ALA A 594 10.42 -28.45 16.19
C ALA A 594 9.46 -27.99 15.08
N GLY A 595 9.99 -27.67 13.89
CA GLY A 595 9.18 -27.24 12.75
C GLY A 595 8.64 -25.83 12.88
N ARG A 596 9.14 -25.02 13.84
CA ARG A 596 8.73 -23.63 14.04
C ARG A 596 9.06 -22.80 12.80
N ILE A 597 8.10 -22.02 12.35
CA ILE A 597 8.23 -21.17 11.17
C ILE A 597 9.04 -19.93 11.54
N LEU A 598 10.15 -19.72 10.81
CA LEU A 598 11.08 -18.61 11.00
C LEU A 598 10.88 -17.50 9.97
N GLY A 599 10.29 -17.83 8.81
CA GLY A 599 10.07 -16.86 7.76
C GLY A 599 9.23 -17.39 6.60
N VAL A 600 8.65 -16.46 5.85
CA VAL A 600 7.81 -16.72 4.69
C VAL A 600 8.23 -15.78 3.57
N HIS A 601 8.40 -16.32 2.36
CA HIS A 601 8.84 -15.60 1.18
C HIS A 601 7.97 -15.98 -0.01
N ILE A 602 7.43 -15.00 -0.73
CA ILE A 602 6.43 -15.20 -1.77
C ILE A 602 6.82 -14.39 -3.01
N CYS A 603 6.68 -14.98 -4.19
CA CYS A 603 6.67 -14.26 -5.46
C CYS A 603 5.50 -14.77 -6.30
N GLY A 604 4.60 -13.89 -6.72
CA GLY A 604 3.42 -14.27 -7.50
C GLY A 604 2.33 -13.21 -7.41
N ASP A 605 1.15 -13.52 -7.93
CA ASP A 605 -0.02 -12.66 -7.78
C ASP A 605 -0.44 -12.58 -6.30
N ASP A 606 -0.84 -11.39 -5.87
CA ASP A 606 -1.28 -11.07 -4.50
C ASP A 606 -0.24 -11.41 -3.41
N ALA A 607 1.05 -11.53 -3.75
CA ALA A 607 2.09 -11.88 -2.78
C ALA A 607 2.16 -10.87 -1.62
N CYS A 608 1.95 -9.57 -1.90
CA CYS A 608 1.95 -8.52 -0.87
C CYS A 608 0.76 -8.61 0.09
N GLU A 609 -0.37 -9.20 -0.34
CA GLU A 609 -1.52 -9.46 0.54
C GLU A 609 -1.33 -10.76 1.33
N LEU A 610 -0.84 -11.81 0.66
CA LEU A 610 -0.67 -13.14 1.24
C LEU A 610 0.39 -13.17 2.35
N ILE A 611 1.36 -12.26 2.34
CA ILE A 611 2.45 -12.25 3.31
C ILE A 611 1.99 -11.98 4.74
N HIS A 612 0.87 -11.29 4.93
CA HIS A 612 0.35 -10.98 6.26
C HIS A 612 -0.07 -12.23 7.03
N TYR A 613 -0.57 -13.27 6.35
CA TYR A 613 -0.79 -14.56 7.01
C TYR A 613 0.54 -15.17 7.45
N GLY A 614 1.57 -15.13 6.60
CA GLY A 614 2.93 -15.55 6.94
C GLY A 614 3.53 -14.81 8.13
N MET A 615 3.27 -13.50 8.23
CA MET A 615 3.64 -12.67 9.38
C MET A 615 3.02 -13.19 10.68
N GLU A 616 1.71 -13.45 10.69
CA GLU A 616 1.01 -13.96 11.87
C GLU A 616 1.50 -15.37 12.27
N LEU A 617 1.88 -16.21 11.31
CA LEU A 617 2.46 -17.52 11.59
C LEU A 617 3.80 -17.43 12.31
N VAL A 618 4.69 -16.56 11.85
CA VAL A 618 6.01 -16.33 12.46
C VAL A 618 5.85 -15.71 13.84
N LYS A 619 5.06 -14.63 13.97
CA LYS A 619 4.79 -13.95 15.25
C LYS A 619 4.13 -14.88 16.27
N GLY A 620 3.18 -15.69 15.82
CA GLY A 620 2.48 -16.68 16.63
C GLY A 620 3.29 -17.93 16.93
N ARG A 621 4.57 -17.99 16.54
CA ARG A 621 5.47 -19.15 16.73
C ARG A 621 4.86 -20.47 16.26
N ARG A 622 4.08 -20.41 15.16
CA ARG A 622 3.39 -21.57 14.58
C ARG A 622 4.38 -22.51 13.91
N THR A 623 4.00 -23.77 13.78
CA THR A 623 4.81 -24.83 13.18
C THR A 623 4.31 -25.23 11.80
N VAL A 624 5.14 -25.95 11.03
CA VAL A 624 4.71 -26.56 9.77
C VAL A 624 3.55 -27.55 9.96
N LEU A 625 3.44 -28.21 11.11
CA LEU A 625 2.34 -29.13 11.43
C LEU A 625 1.01 -28.38 11.63
N ASP A 626 1.06 -27.21 12.27
CA ASP A 626 -0.13 -26.35 12.40
C ASP A 626 -0.76 -26.01 11.03
N LEU A 627 0.08 -25.87 10.00
CA LEU A 627 -0.37 -25.55 8.64
C LEU A 627 -0.94 -26.74 7.90
N THR A 628 -0.48 -27.97 8.19
CA THR A 628 -1.03 -29.18 7.57
C THR A 628 -2.43 -29.48 8.09
N ASP A 629 -2.70 -29.12 9.35
CA ASP A 629 -3.98 -29.37 10.02
C ASP A 629 -4.99 -28.22 9.82
N SER A 630 -4.54 -27.10 9.26
CA SER A 630 -5.38 -25.94 8.97
C SER A 630 -6.34 -26.20 7.80
N LEU A 631 -7.60 -25.78 7.97
CA LEU A 631 -8.61 -25.79 6.92
C LEU A 631 -8.52 -24.52 6.07
N TYR A 632 -8.41 -24.67 4.76
CA TYR A 632 -8.43 -23.56 3.81
C TYR A 632 -9.68 -23.65 2.94
N SER A 633 -10.26 -22.50 2.62
CA SER A 633 -11.33 -22.44 1.61
C SER A 633 -10.82 -22.97 0.28
N ALA A 634 -11.67 -23.69 -0.46
CA ALA A 634 -11.27 -24.18 -1.77
C ALA A 634 -11.00 -23.01 -2.73
N VAL A 635 -10.08 -23.22 -3.68
CA VAL A 635 -9.73 -22.23 -4.71
C VAL A 635 -9.17 -20.93 -4.11
N THR A 636 -8.28 -21.03 -3.11
CA THR A 636 -7.57 -19.89 -2.52
C THR A 636 -6.05 -20.03 -2.68
N PHE A 637 -5.34 -18.90 -2.76
CA PHE A 637 -3.88 -18.90 -2.72
C PHE A 637 -3.34 -19.32 -1.34
N HIS A 638 -4.12 -19.17 -0.26
CA HIS A 638 -3.69 -19.60 1.07
C HIS A 638 -3.42 -21.11 1.15
N GLU A 639 -4.00 -21.93 0.26
CA GLU A 639 -3.69 -23.36 0.16
C GLU A 639 -2.20 -23.63 -0.11
N MET A 640 -1.48 -22.67 -0.71
CA MET A 640 -0.03 -22.79 -0.91
C MET A 640 0.74 -22.91 0.40
N TYR A 641 0.26 -22.32 1.51
CA TYR A 641 0.88 -22.51 2.83
C TYR A 641 0.83 -23.97 3.26
N ARG A 642 -0.32 -24.63 3.08
CA ARG A 642 -0.48 -26.07 3.33
C ARG A 642 0.43 -26.92 2.43
N ILE A 643 0.48 -26.61 1.13
CA ILE A 643 1.31 -27.34 0.16
C ILE A 643 2.81 -27.18 0.51
N ALA A 644 3.23 -25.98 0.88
CA ALA A 644 4.61 -25.70 1.29
C ALA A 644 4.96 -26.41 2.59
N ALA A 645 4.06 -26.44 3.57
CA ALA A 645 4.23 -27.22 4.79
C ALA A 645 4.31 -28.73 4.53
N GLN A 646 3.47 -29.28 3.66
CA GLN A 646 3.58 -30.67 3.22
C GLN A 646 4.91 -30.94 2.49
N ALA A 647 5.42 -29.97 1.75
CA ALA A 647 6.73 -30.06 1.10
C ALA A 647 7.89 -30.03 2.09
N ALA A 648 7.75 -29.35 3.23
CA ALA A 648 8.71 -29.39 4.33
C ALA A 648 8.80 -30.79 4.96
N LEU A 649 7.66 -31.50 5.07
CA LEU A 649 7.59 -32.86 5.64
C LEU A 649 8.03 -33.97 4.66
N ASP A 650 7.77 -33.80 3.35
CA ASP A 650 8.13 -34.75 2.29
C ASP A 650 8.85 -34.03 1.13
N GLN A 651 10.13 -33.76 1.32
CA GLN A 651 10.94 -33.07 0.29
C GLN A 651 11.07 -33.87 -1.00
N ALA A 652 11.16 -35.20 -0.91
CA ALA A 652 11.36 -36.07 -2.07
C ALA A 652 10.11 -36.07 -2.97
N GLY A 653 8.92 -36.27 -2.40
CA GLY A 653 7.67 -36.18 -3.14
C GLY A 653 7.39 -34.75 -3.61
N ALA A 654 7.74 -33.73 -2.83
CA ALA A 654 7.61 -32.33 -3.25
C ALA A 654 8.44 -32.00 -4.49
N ARG A 655 9.68 -32.52 -4.61
CA ARG A 655 10.50 -32.35 -5.82
C ARG A 655 9.79 -32.93 -7.05
N LYS A 656 9.19 -34.13 -6.93
CA LYS A 656 8.43 -34.77 -8.03
C LYS A 656 7.19 -33.96 -8.42
N ARG A 657 6.40 -33.48 -7.44
CA ARG A 657 5.21 -32.65 -7.69
C ARG A 657 5.55 -31.33 -8.40
N ARG A 658 6.57 -30.62 -7.91
CA ARG A 658 7.07 -29.38 -8.53
C ARG A 658 7.54 -29.60 -9.97
N ALA A 659 8.30 -30.66 -10.23
CA ALA A 659 8.74 -31.00 -11.59
C ALA A 659 7.56 -31.26 -12.53
N ALA A 660 6.55 -32.00 -12.07
CA ALA A 660 5.33 -32.25 -12.84
C ALA A 660 4.53 -30.97 -13.13
N ALA A 661 4.34 -30.11 -12.12
CA ALA A 661 3.66 -28.83 -12.26
C ALA A 661 4.39 -27.89 -13.24
N GLY A 662 5.72 -27.82 -13.14
CA GLY A 662 6.57 -27.05 -14.05
C GLY A 662 6.47 -27.54 -15.50
N LEU A 663 6.49 -28.86 -15.71
CA LEU A 663 6.31 -29.44 -17.04
C LEU A 663 4.94 -29.12 -17.64
N ALA A 664 3.88 -29.22 -16.83
CA ALA A 664 2.53 -28.87 -17.25
C ALA A 664 2.40 -27.39 -17.62
N LEU A 665 3.00 -26.50 -16.82
CA LEU A 665 3.04 -25.07 -17.10
C LEU A 665 3.81 -24.75 -18.39
N ALA A 666 4.97 -25.37 -18.60
CA ALA A 666 5.75 -25.20 -19.83
C ALA A 666 4.98 -25.70 -21.07
N LYS A 667 4.20 -26.77 -20.95
CA LYS A 667 3.32 -27.27 -22.03
C LYS A 667 2.20 -26.27 -22.33
N ARG A 668 1.52 -25.75 -21.30
CA ARG A 668 0.48 -24.72 -21.44
C ARG A 668 1.02 -23.47 -22.13
N ASN A 669 2.17 -22.97 -21.69
CA ASN A 669 2.76 -21.75 -22.25
C ASN A 669 3.11 -21.91 -23.74
N ARG A 670 3.60 -23.09 -24.16
CA ARG A 670 3.84 -23.38 -25.58
C ARG A 670 2.56 -23.37 -26.42
N GLN A 671 1.46 -23.91 -25.89
CA GLN A 671 0.17 -23.93 -26.59
C GLN A 671 -0.44 -22.54 -26.74
N VAL A 672 -0.19 -21.64 -25.79
CA VAL A 672 -0.66 -20.24 -25.86
C VAL A 672 0.13 -19.45 -26.90
N VAL A 673 1.44 -19.68 -27.04
CA VAL A 673 2.29 -18.98 -28.03
C VAL A 673 2.02 -19.44 -29.47
N GLN A 674 1.51 -20.67 -29.65
CA GLN A 674 1.16 -21.22 -30.97
C GLN A 674 -0.24 -20.82 -31.46
N LYS A 675 -1.06 -20.19 -30.61
CA LYS A 675 -2.36 -19.61 -30.96
C LYS A 675 -2.23 -18.10 -31.06
#